data_AF-A0A7C1GUC9-F1
#
_entry.id   AF-A0A7C1GUC9-F1
#
_cell.length_a   1.000
_cell.length_b   1.000
_cell.length_c   1.000
_cell.angle_alpha   90.00
_cell.angle_beta   90.00
_cell.angle_gamma   90.00
#
_symmetry.space_group_name_H-M   'P 1'
#
loop_
_entity.id
_entity.type
_entity.pdbx_description
1 polymer ?
#
loop_
_entity_poly.entity_id
_entity_poly.type
_entity_poly.pdbx_seq_one_letter_code
_entity_poly.pdbx_strand_id
1 'polypeptide(L)'
;MALVYRLGVFVVLLIIAVALGLYLGKISVGEDPTLASLANQTESPDAAATKQDMEKPSDIPETAPPLFFFPGKATDADWDIVGGQAAMAAEADIHRYMVAIAPGWFDEEQSVDIERYEATLSRYVALDGQAAFLIWVNLNPPVRWFEQHPEAAMRVNDVLQPYPSPSSTVWQEAARRSLVQLINSLESGAHGNRILGYVLCALQDQRWLLPEERDVSAANQRGFQQWLQRYYKSDEALQKAWNDENASAQNAAIMPECDEPEEPAPLFLELPAQQRVVDFQRYSSESVADALAAFASVTAETSAKGLSLIIAAPYGHSFEALPNDCGQFGLELLLESDLNTLISPVSYADRGLGGVGGVMGPVDSMLVRGKKWFLIDDTRTGLERDPVSGEFARIRGINVEDVYEVQRRNFALALAYRMGLVWTDPQGEGWLHDTEQWTHFKQLHEIYARQMQEDDAKDADGGEAVMTVVVDESSRFYLHCDGRVNAALLQKGRDAAFRSGVRLRFHLLRDVLEDFAPPTPVYLFLNAFRLTEAERSRLHGRLAREQAAAIWVYAPGYVAENADAKNIAAVTGMDVRQFEAPFETGSMYLLSGQYMRAEEKFGGGDTWSPAFYIEPEEETDFLAQYVNAKDKGSVAIVTLPEGWTSVYVAEPGLTPALLCELLQILEQHIYTTPVERSYFDALFARDDIVALHASHAGKRAVYFGGFYDIQDLLDPSLGWLQKESIMLPVRTGETRILRRKPIQAGAG
;
A
#
# COMPACT_ATOMS: atom_id res chain seq x y z
N MET A 1 -2.01 -14.47 54.36
CA MET A 1 -0.70 -15.09 54.04
C MET A 1 -0.74 -15.95 52.78
N ALA A 2 -1.52 -17.05 52.74
CA ALA A 2 -1.52 -17.95 51.57
C ALA A 2 -2.07 -17.36 50.26
N LEU A 3 -3.06 -16.44 50.33
CA LEU A 3 -3.63 -15.79 49.14
C LEU A 3 -2.67 -14.79 48.49
N VAL A 4 -1.97 -13.99 49.32
CA VAL A 4 -0.97 -13.01 48.86
C VAL A 4 0.24 -13.71 48.24
N TYR A 5 0.63 -14.86 48.79
CA TYR A 5 1.69 -15.69 48.22
C TYR A 5 1.30 -16.28 46.85
N ARG A 6 0.06 -16.76 46.69
CA ARG A 6 -0.44 -17.27 45.41
C ARG A 6 -0.58 -16.17 44.35
N LEU A 7 -1.00 -14.98 44.73
CA LEU A 7 -1.06 -13.82 43.84
C LEU A 7 0.34 -13.37 43.41
N GLY A 8 1.31 -13.36 44.34
CA GLY A 8 2.70 -13.07 44.04
C GLY A 8 3.33 -14.08 43.07
N VAL A 9 3.08 -15.38 43.27
CA VAL A 9 3.55 -16.43 42.35
C VAL A 9 2.90 -16.30 40.97
N PHE A 10 1.61 -15.96 40.90
CA PHE A 10 0.92 -15.77 39.63
C PHE A 10 1.47 -14.58 38.84
N VAL A 11 1.73 -13.44 39.50
CA VAL A 11 2.33 -12.25 38.87
C VAL A 11 3.74 -12.56 38.38
N VAL A 12 4.55 -13.31 39.15
CA VAL A 12 5.89 -13.73 38.73
C VAL A 12 5.82 -14.66 37.52
N LEU A 13 4.89 -15.61 37.48
CA LEU A 13 4.70 -16.49 36.32
C LEU A 13 4.21 -15.72 35.08
N LEU A 14 3.37 -14.70 35.25
CA LEU A 14 2.92 -13.84 34.16
C LEU A 14 4.07 -13.01 33.58
N ILE A 15 4.92 -12.44 34.45
CA ILE A 15 6.12 -11.69 34.04
C ILE A 15 7.10 -12.61 33.31
N ILE A 16 7.31 -13.83 33.81
CA ILE A 16 8.16 -14.82 33.14
C ILE A 16 7.56 -15.20 31.79
N ALA A 17 6.24 -15.41 31.67
CA ALA A 17 5.60 -15.74 30.40
C ALA A 17 5.67 -14.61 29.38
N VAL A 18 5.52 -13.34 29.81
CA VAL A 18 5.69 -12.16 28.95
C VAL A 18 7.15 -12.00 28.54
N ALA A 19 8.10 -12.17 29.46
CA ALA A 19 9.53 -12.13 29.14
C ALA A 19 9.94 -13.27 28.19
N LEU A 20 9.41 -14.48 28.38
CA LEU A 20 9.62 -15.60 27.46
C LEU A 20 8.96 -15.34 26.11
N GLY A 21 7.77 -14.74 26.08
CA GLY A 21 7.07 -14.37 24.85
C GLY A 21 7.82 -13.29 24.05
N LEU A 22 8.39 -12.29 24.73
CA LEU A 22 9.24 -11.26 24.12
C LEU A 22 10.60 -11.83 23.67
N TYR A 23 11.19 -12.73 24.44
CA TYR A 23 12.44 -13.40 24.09
C TYR A 23 12.27 -14.38 22.92
N LEU A 24 11.21 -15.19 22.93
CA LEU A 24 10.84 -16.07 21.82
C LEU A 24 10.36 -15.28 20.61
N GLY A 25 9.70 -14.13 20.79
CA GLY A 25 9.40 -13.19 19.71
C GLY A 25 10.66 -12.63 19.05
N LYS A 26 11.70 -12.32 19.85
CA LYS A 26 13.04 -11.94 19.35
C LYS A 26 13.81 -13.06 18.66
N ILE A 27 13.52 -14.33 18.97
CA ILE A 27 14.16 -15.51 18.35
C ILE A 27 13.35 -16.02 17.14
N SER A 28 12.04 -15.75 17.12
CA SER A 28 11.10 -16.12 16.05
C SER A 28 11.07 -15.12 14.90
N VAL A 29 11.55 -13.89 15.12
CA VAL A 29 12.07 -13.06 14.04
C VAL A 29 13.49 -13.56 13.86
N GLY A 30 13.72 -14.39 12.83
CA GLY A 30 15.06 -14.84 12.51
C GLY A 30 15.98 -13.63 12.43
N GLU A 31 17.18 -13.74 13.02
CA GLU A 31 18.25 -12.82 12.72
C GLU A 31 18.36 -12.73 11.20
N ASP A 32 18.15 -11.53 10.64
CA ASP A 32 18.57 -11.26 9.27
C ASP A 32 20.00 -11.77 9.14
N PRO A 33 20.31 -12.60 8.14
CA PRO A 33 21.63 -13.16 8.04
C PRO A 33 22.64 -12.03 7.90
N THR A 34 23.39 -11.83 8.98
CA THR A 34 24.63 -11.07 8.97
C THR A 34 25.50 -11.57 7.82
N LEU A 35 26.19 -10.61 7.19
CA LEU A 35 27.05 -10.59 5.98
C LEU A 35 27.94 -11.81 5.65
N ALA A 36 27.95 -12.89 6.41
CA ALA A 36 28.78 -14.08 6.19
C ALA A 36 28.19 -15.11 5.21
N SER A 37 26.91 -15.06 4.85
CA SER A 37 26.28 -16.08 3.99
C SER A 37 26.36 -15.80 2.48
N LEU A 38 26.83 -14.62 2.06
CA LEU A 38 26.96 -14.24 0.64
C LEU A 38 28.30 -14.66 -0.01
N ALA A 39 29.18 -15.35 0.73
CA ALA A 39 30.58 -15.51 0.31
C ALA A 39 30.94 -16.80 -0.44
N ASN A 40 30.07 -17.81 -0.53
CA ASN A 40 30.46 -19.11 -1.08
C ASN A 40 29.46 -19.65 -2.10
N GLN A 41 29.89 -19.72 -3.37
CA GLN A 41 29.69 -20.88 -4.24
C GLN A 41 30.39 -20.65 -5.60
N THR A 42 31.53 -21.32 -5.79
CA THR A 42 32.13 -21.62 -7.09
C THR A 42 32.39 -23.12 -7.12
N GLU A 43 31.84 -23.83 -8.11
CA GLU A 43 32.46 -24.89 -8.92
C GLU A 43 31.38 -25.75 -9.62
N SER A 44 31.46 -25.80 -10.95
CA SER A 44 30.61 -26.63 -11.83
C SER A 44 31.26 -27.99 -12.11
N PRO A 45 30.46 -29.00 -12.53
CA PRO A 45 30.96 -29.97 -13.50
C PRO A 45 30.04 -30.16 -14.72
N ASP A 46 30.70 -30.37 -15.86
CA ASP A 46 30.18 -30.64 -17.21
C ASP A 46 29.08 -31.71 -17.31
N ALA A 47 28.08 -31.47 -18.16
CA ALA A 47 27.38 -32.53 -18.88
C ALA A 47 26.72 -32.04 -20.17
N ALA A 48 27.06 -32.70 -21.28
CA ALA A 48 26.57 -32.43 -22.64
C ALA A 48 25.09 -32.82 -22.81
N ALA A 49 24.29 -31.91 -23.38
CA ALA A 49 22.89 -32.14 -23.73
C ALA A 49 22.69 -32.23 -25.27
N THR A 50 21.88 -33.21 -25.68
CA THR A 50 21.55 -33.51 -27.08
C THR A 50 20.29 -32.74 -27.48
N LYS A 51 20.32 -32.06 -28.63
CA LYS A 51 19.21 -31.25 -29.16
C LYS A 51 18.02 -32.13 -29.58
N GLN A 52 16.83 -31.83 -29.08
CA GLN A 52 15.55 -32.18 -29.69
C GLN A 52 14.78 -30.90 -30.01
N ASP A 53 14.24 -30.86 -31.23
CA ASP A 53 13.59 -29.70 -31.85
C ASP A 53 12.31 -29.31 -31.11
N MET A 54 12.24 -28.04 -30.65
CA MET A 54 11.03 -27.45 -30.06
C MET A 54 10.17 -26.78 -31.15
N GLU A 55 8.88 -27.15 -31.18
CA GLU A 55 7.85 -26.44 -31.93
C GLU A 55 7.65 -25.00 -31.41
N LYS A 56 7.27 -24.08 -32.31
CA LYS A 56 7.05 -22.66 -32.00
C LYS A 56 5.89 -22.47 -31.02
N PRO A 57 6.03 -21.66 -29.95
CA PRO A 57 4.93 -21.35 -29.03
C PRO A 57 3.85 -20.47 -29.66
N SER A 58 2.60 -20.75 -29.28
CA SER A 58 1.41 -19.93 -29.51
C SER A 58 1.47 -18.60 -28.76
N ASP A 59 1.02 -17.51 -29.41
CA ASP A 59 0.94 -16.17 -28.82
C ASP A 59 0.13 -16.17 -27.51
N ILE A 60 0.70 -15.63 -26.42
CA ILE A 60 0.01 -15.44 -25.13
C ILE A 60 -1.06 -14.35 -25.31
N PRO A 61 -2.35 -14.63 -25.07
CA PRO A 61 -3.39 -13.62 -25.25
C PRO A 61 -3.18 -12.42 -24.31
N GLU A 62 -3.22 -11.21 -24.87
CA GLU A 62 -3.26 -9.93 -24.11
C GLU A 62 -4.42 -9.90 -23.09
N THR A 63 -5.44 -10.74 -23.30
CA THR A 63 -6.70 -10.83 -22.54
C THR A 63 -6.68 -11.76 -21.33
N ALA A 64 -5.56 -12.39 -20.98
CA ALA A 64 -5.51 -13.27 -19.80
C ALA A 64 -5.52 -12.47 -18.47
N PRO A 65 -6.14 -12.99 -17.40
CA PRO A 65 -6.19 -12.34 -16.08
C PRO A 65 -4.80 -11.92 -15.57
N PRO A 66 -4.66 -10.77 -14.90
CA PRO A 66 -3.41 -10.30 -14.31
C PRO A 66 -3.06 -11.08 -13.03
N LEU A 67 -3.08 -12.41 -13.09
CA LEU A 67 -2.80 -13.33 -12.00
C LEU A 67 -1.43 -13.98 -12.24
N PHE A 68 -0.57 -13.95 -11.23
CA PHE A 68 0.81 -14.41 -11.32
C PHE A 68 1.17 -15.35 -10.17
N PHE A 69 2.14 -16.22 -10.41
CA PHE A 69 2.87 -16.95 -9.38
C PHE A 69 4.29 -16.38 -9.23
N PHE A 70 4.73 -16.13 -7.99
CA PHE A 70 6.09 -15.71 -7.68
C PHE A 70 6.73 -16.58 -6.59
N PRO A 71 7.67 -17.48 -6.92
CA PRO A 71 8.36 -18.30 -5.92
C PRO A 71 9.47 -17.57 -5.16
N GLY A 72 9.54 -16.24 -5.23
CA GLY A 72 10.52 -15.45 -4.48
C GLY A 72 11.96 -15.82 -4.83
N LYS A 73 12.72 -16.24 -3.81
CA LYS A 73 14.14 -16.63 -3.91
C LYS A 73 14.33 -18.07 -4.44
N ALA A 74 13.96 -18.31 -5.70
CA ALA A 74 14.25 -19.60 -6.32
C ALA A 74 15.77 -19.76 -6.55
N THR A 75 16.38 -20.77 -5.94
CA THR A 75 17.77 -21.19 -6.22
C THR A 75 17.81 -22.53 -6.96
N ASP A 76 18.98 -22.91 -7.48
CA ASP A 76 19.16 -24.23 -8.07
C ASP A 76 18.93 -25.37 -7.07
N ALA A 77 19.26 -25.14 -5.79
CA ALA A 77 19.10 -26.12 -4.72
C ALA A 77 17.62 -26.37 -4.37
N ASP A 78 16.77 -25.36 -4.55
CA ASP A 78 15.36 -25.38 -4.13
C ASP A 78 14.41 -25.64 -5.31
N TRP A 79 14.95 -25.88 -6.51
CA TRP A 79 14.12 -25.99 -7.72
C TRP A 79 13.12 -27.15 -7.70
N ASP A 80 13.41 -28.26 -7.05
CA ASP A 80 12.43 -29.35 -6.97
C ASP A 80 11.15 -28.88 -6.26
N ILE A 81 11.28 -27.97 -5.29
CA ILE A 81 10.15 -27.37 -4.56
C ILE A 81 9.45 -26.34 -5.45
N VAL A 82 10.22 -25.38 -5.98
CA VAL A 82 9.70 -24.29 -6.82
C VAL A 82 9.06 -24.82 -8.10
N GLY A 83 9.71 -25.78 -8.75
CA GLY A 83 9.23 -26.45 -9.94
C GLY A 83 7.95 -27.24 -9.67
N GLY A 84 7.84 -27.88 -8.50
CA GLY A 84 6.59 -28.51 -8.04
C GLY A 84 5.44 -27.52 -7.97
N GLN A 85 5.64 -26.36 -7.34
CA GLN A 85 4.63 -25.29 -7.28
C GLN A 85 4.32 -24.70 -8.67
N ALA A 86 5.33 -24.50 -9.52
CA ALA A 86 5.14 -23.99 -10.87
C ALA A 86 4.33 -24.95 -11.75
N ALA A 87 4.51 -26.26 -11.59
CA ALA A 87 3.70 -27.28 -12.24
C ALA A 87 2.24 -27.23 -11.75
N MET A 88 2.02 -27.08 -10.43
CA MET A 88 0.66 -26.90 -9.89
C MET A 88 0.00 -25.62 -10.39
N ALA A 89 0.77 -24.53 -10.55
CA ALA A 89 0.29 -23.29 -11.15
C ALA A 89 -0.17 -23.50 -12.60
N ALA A 90 0.62 -24.22 -13.40
CA ALA A 90 0.28 -24.54 -14.78
C ALA A 90 -0.99 -25.41 -14.88
N GLU A 91 -1.14 -26.41 -14.01
CA GLU A 91 -2.35 -27.25 -13.92
C GLU A 91 -3.60 -26.43 -13.50
N ALA A 92 -3.37 -25.35 -12.75
CA ALA A 92 -4.37 -24.37 -12.34
C ALA A 92 -4.68 -23.28 -13.38
N ASP A 93 -4.14 -23.39 -14.60
CA ASP A 93 -4.30 -22.42 -15.70
C ASP A 93 -3.64 -21.05 -15.41
N ILE A 94 -2.65 -21.02 -14.51
CA ILE A 94 -1.88 -19.84 -14.14
C ILE A 94 -0.50 -19.93 -14.78
N HIS A 95 -0.38 -19.30 -15.95
CA HIS A 95 0.80 -19.38 -16.83
C HIS A 95 1.73 -18.18 -16.73
N ARG A 96 1.44 -17.21 -15.87
CA ARG A 96 2.25 -16.00 -15.70
C ARG A 96 3.10 -16.11 -14.44
N TYR A 97 4.40 -15.96 -14.59
CA TYR A 97 5.39 -16.13 -13.53
C TYR A 97 6.15 -14.83 -13.32
N MET A 98 6.33 -14.42 -12.07
CA MET A 98 7.38 -13.47 -11.72
C MET A 98 8.67 -14.24 -11.47
N VAL A 99 9.77 -13.83 -12.10
CA VAL A 99 11.05 -14.56 -12.01
C VAL A 99 12.16 -13.60 -11.63
N ALA A 100 12.82 -13.86 -10.51
CA ALA A 100 13.95 -13.06 -10.05
C ALA A 100 15.19 -13.33 -10.91
N ILE A 101 15.71 -12.28 -11.55
CA ILE A 101 16.96 -12.34 -12.32
C ILE A 101 17.85 -11.19 -11.89
N ALA A 102 19.04 -11.53 -11.40
CA ALA A 102 20.07 -10.55 -11.06
C ALA A 102 20.81 -10.09 -12.33
N PRO A 103 20.91 -8.77 -12.58
CA PRO A 103 21.69 -8.26 -13.69
C PRO A 103 23.19 -8.46 -13.46
N GLY A 104 23.96 -8.66 -14.53
CA GLY A 104 25.42 -8.65 -14.47
C GLY A 104 25.96 -7.23 -14.24
N TRP A 105 26.97 -7.09 -13.38
CA TRP A 105 27.61 -5.80 -13.05
C TRP A 105 28.97 -5.68 -13.74
N PHE A 106 29.15 -4.61 -14.54
CA PHE A 106 30.17 -4.53 -15.61
C PHE A 106 31.61 -4.17 -15.22
N ASP A 107 31.90 -4.02 -13.93
CA ASP A 107 33.29 -3.86 -13.47
C ASP A 107 33.95 -5.22 -13.18
N GLU A 108 33.20 -6.32 -13.33
CA GLU A 108 33.71 -7.69 -13.34
C GLU A 108 34.12 -8.10 -14.77
N GLU A 109 35.33 -8.64 -14.96
CA GLU A 109 35.81 -9.26 -16.22
C GLU A 109 34.99 -10.49 -16.69
N GLN A 110 33.83 -10.76 -16.07
CA GLN A 110 32.96 -11.86 -16.44
C GLN A 110 31.97 -11.41 -17.51
N SER A 111 32.01 -12.11 -18.66
CA SER A 111 30.94 -12.04 -19.65
C SER A 111 29.60 -12.31 -18.98
N VAL A 112 28.60 -11.46 -19.24
CA VAL A 112 27.21 -11.74 -18.84
C VAL A 112 26.85 -13.12 -19.36
N ASP A 113 26.51 -14.00 -18.43
CA ASP A 113 26.11 -15.36 -18.75
C ASP A 113 24.66 -15.36 -19.25
N ILE A 114 24.48 -14.97 -20.52
CA ILE A 114 23.18 -15.02 -21.23
C ILE A 114 22.59 -16.44 -21.11
N GLU A 115 23.44 -17.47 -21.11
CA GLU A 115 23.01 -18.85 -20.96
C GLU A 115 22.36 -19.10 -19.60
N ARG A 116 22.81 -18.44 -18.52
CA ARG A 116 22.17 -18.51 -17.20
C ARG A 116 20.74 -17.95 -17.17
N TYR A 117 20.51 -16.82 -17.85
CA TYR A 117 19.17 -16.24 -17.93
C TYR A 117 18.21 -17.16 -18.69
N GLU A 118 18.66 -17.64 -19.85
CA GLU A 118 17.89 -18.58 -20.67
C GLU A 118 17.67 -19.92 -19.98
N ALA A 119 18.66 -20.43 -19.24
CA ALA A 119 18.52 -21.65 -18.46
C ALA A 119 17.44 -21.51 -17.40
N THR A 120 17.40 -20.39 -16.66
CA THR A 120 16.36 -20.11 -15.67
C THR A 120 14.97 -20.15 -16.29
N LEU A 121 14.75 -19.42 -17.39
CA LEU A 121 13.44 -19.37 -18.05
C LEU A 121 13.06 -20.73 -18.67
N SER A 122 14.02 -21.45 -19.24
CA SER A 122 13.80 -22.75 -19.86
C SER A 122 13.25 -23.79 -18.88
N ARG A 123 13.61 -23.71 -17.59
CA ARG A 123 13.08 -24.64 -16.58
C ARG A 123 11.57 -24.44 -16.34
N TYR A 124 11.09 -23.19 -16.35
CA TYR A 124 9.65 -22.91 -16.30
C TYR A 124 8.96 -23.37 -17.59
N VAL A 125 9.54 -23.07 -18.76
CA VAL A 125 8.96 -23.48 -20.05
C VAL A 125 8.88 -25.00 -20.22
N ALA A 126 9.83 -25.74 -19.64
CA ALA A 126 9.81 -27.20 -19.64
C ALA A 126 8.65 -27.79 -18.83
N LEU A 127 8.16 -27.06 -17.81
CA LEU A 127 7.00 -27.43 -17.00
C LEU A 127 5.70 -26.89 -17.60
N ASP A 128 5.75 -25.68 -18.15
CA ASP A 128 4.62 -24.96 -18.72
C ASP A 128 4.97 -24.36 -20.09
N GLY A 129 4.48 -25.01 -21.15
CA GLY A 129 4.65 -24.52 -22.52
C GLY A 129 4.00 -23.16 -22.79
N GLN A 130 3.10 -22.68 -21.93
CA GLN A 130 2.44 -21.38 -22.03
C GLN A 130 3.08 -20.30 -21.14
N ALA A 131 4.17 -20.62 -20.43
CA ALA A 131 4.81 -19.72 -19.49
C ALA A 131 5.11 -18.34 -20.08
N ALA A 132 4.73 -17.30 -19.33
CA ALA A 132 4.96 -15.90 -19.61
C ALA A 132 5.61 -15.24 -18.39
N PHE A 133 6.54 -14.30 -18.59
CA PHE A 133 7.44 -13.86 -17.53
C PHE A 133 7.38 -12.36 -17.26
N LEU A 134 7.19 -11.99 -16.01
CA LEU A 134 7.54 -10.66 -15.51
C LEU A 134 8.85 -10.77 -14.74
N ILE A 135 9.89 -10.09 -15.20
CA ILE A 135 11.25 -10.29 -14.67
C ILE A 135 11.45 -9.37 -13.47
N TRP A 136 11.69 -9.94 -12.30
CA TRP A 136 12.01 -9.21 -11.08
C TRP A 136 13.50 -8.88 -11.03
N VAL A 137 13.85 -7.59 -11.21
CA VAL A 137 15.22 -7.12 -11.41
C VAL A 137 15.71 -6.38 -10.17
N ASN A 138 16.73 -6.92 -9.52
CA ASN A 138 17.42 -6.26 -8.41
C ASN A 138 18.56 -5.36 -8.93
N LEU A 139 18.35 -4.05 -8.86
CA LEU A 139 19.31 -3.00 -9.24
C LEU A 139 20.28 -2.63 -8.10
N ASN A 140 20.25 -3.34 -6.97
CA ASN A 140 21.33 -3.25 -5.99
C ASN A 140 22.56 -4.01 -6.49
N PRO A 141 23.75 -3.38 -6.50
CA PRO A 141 24.97 -4.09 -6.85
C PRO A 141 25.40 -5.08 -5.76
N PRO A 142 26.16 -6.13 -6.11
CA PRO A 142 26.72 -7.04 -5.13
C PRO A 142 27.70 -6.32 -4.20
N VAL A 143 27.87 -6.83 -2.98
CA VAL A 143 28.75 -6.23 -1.95
C VAL A 143 30.16 -5.94 -2.49
N ARG A 144 30.73 -6.85 -3.29
CA ARG A 144 32.06 -6.68 -3.90
C ARG A 144 32.16 -5.46 -4.82
N TRP A 145 31.08 -5.10 -5.51
CA TRP A 145 31.08 -3.91 -6.35
C TRP A 145 31.18 -2.64 -5.48
N PHE A 146 30.52 -2.60 -4.31
CA PHE A 146 30.69 -1.50 -3.35
C PHE A 146 32.10 -1.41 -2.75
N GLU A 147 32.85 -2.52 -2.67
CA GLU A 147 34.25 -2.48 -2.25
C GLU A 147 35.13 -1.73 -3.27
N GLN A 148 34.77 -1.78 -4.55
CA GLN A 148 35.46 -1.09 -5.65
C GLN A 148 34.94 0.33 -5.87
N HIS A 149 33.66 0.55 -5.56
CA HIS A 149 32.95 1.84 -5.70
C HIS A 149 32.33 2.32 -4.38
N PRO A 150 33.15 2.52 -3.32
CA PRO A 150 32.64 2.92 -2.01
C PRO A 150 32.00 4.32 -2.01
N GLU A 151 32.27 5.14 -3.02
CA GLU A 151 31.63 6.45 -3.24
C GLU A 151 30.16 6.36 -3.66
N ALA A 152 29.71 5.18 -4.11
CA ALA A 152 28.35 4.96 -4.58
C ALA A 152 27.41 4.42 -3.49
N ALA A 153 27.98 3.86 -2.42
CA ALA A 153 27.23 3.30 -1.30
C ALA A 153 26.67 4.40 -0.38
N MET A 154 25.53 4.11 0.24
CA MET A 154 25.06 4.87 1.39
C MET A 154 26.06 4.76 2.55
N ARG A 155 26.12 5.81 3.37
CA ARG A 155 26.85 5.81 4.63
C ARG A 155 25.91 6.18 5.75
N VAL A 156 25.86 5.34 6.77
CA VAL A 156 25.02 5.53 7.95
C VAL A 156 25.96 5.51 9.14
N ASN A 157 25.96 6.59 9.95
CA ASN A 157 26.89 6.72 11.08
C ASN A 157 28.36 6.45 10.69
N ASP A 158 28.77 6.97 9.52
CA ASP A 158 30.07 6.73 8.87
C ASP A 158 30.37 5.26 8.46
N VAL A 159 29.43 4.34 8.65
CA VAL A 159 29.50 2.94 8.25
C VAL A 159 28.90 2.78 6.86
N LEU A 160 29.64 2.10 5.97
CA LEU A 160 29.17 1.76 4.63
C LEU A 160 28.01 0.76 4.72
N GLN A 161 26.92 1.07 4.04
CA GLN A 161 25.76 0.19 3.93
C GLN A 161 25.78 -0.58 2.60
N PRO A 162 25.20 -1.79 2.54
CA PRO A 162 25.12 -2.59 1.31
C PRO A 162 24.03 -2.10 0.35
N TYR A 163 23.79 -0.79 0.31
CA TYR A 163 22.78 -0.14 -0.52
C TYR A 163 23.37 1.07 -1.22
N PRO A 164 22.98 1.34 -2.47
CA PRO A 164 23.47 2.52 -3.18
C PRO A 164 22.75 3.76 -2.68
N SER A 165 23.44 4.91 -2.67
CA SER A 165 22.76 6.19 -2.47
C SER A 165 21.90 6.51 -3.71
N PRO A 166 20.62 6.89 -3.58
CA PRO A 166 19.74 7.16 -4.74
C PRO A 166 20.31 8.21 -5.68
N SER A 167 21.04 9.19 -5.13
CA SER A 167 21.69 10.30 -5.84
C SER A 167 23.11 9.97 -6.34
N SER A 168 23.58 8.73 -6.22
CA SER A 168 24.88 8.31 -6.74
C SER A 168 24.83 8.15 -8.26
N THR A 169 25.45 9.08 -8.98
CA THR A 169 25.58 8.99 -10.44
C THR A 169 26.42 7.79 -10.90
N VAL A 170 27.36 7.34 -10.06
CA VAL A 170 28.18 6.14 -10.32
C VAL A 170 27.31 4.89 -10.32
N TRP A 171 26.45 4.73 -9.32
CA TRP A 171 25.50 3.62 -9.28
C TRP A 171 24.47 3.75 -10.39
N GLN A 172 23.86 4.92 -10.58
CA GLN A 172 22.84 5.13 -11.60
C GLN A 172 23.34 4.75 -13.00
N GLU A 173 24.55 5.16 -13.40
CA GLU A 173 25.10 4.80 -14.72
C GLU A 173 25.50 3.32 -14.82
N ALA A 174 26.05 2.73 -13.75
CA ALA A 174 26.36 1.30 -13.72
C ALA A 174 25.07 0.44 -13.81
N ALA A 175 24.08 0.74 -12.97
CA ALA A 175 22.77 0.11 -12.98
C ALA A 175 22.06 0.28 -14.33
N ARG A 176 22.15 1.46 -14.96
CA ARG A 176 21.60 1.73 -16.29
C ARG A 176 22.20 0.79 -17.34
N ARG A 177 23.53 0.67 -17.38
CA ARG A 177 24.22 -0.23 -18.31
C ARG A 177 23.80 -1.68 -18.06
N SER A 178 23.80 -2.11 -16.78
CA SER A 178 23.34 -3.44 -16.32
C SER A 178 21.92 -3.76 -16.76
N LEU A 179 20.99 -2.82 -16.59
CA LEU A 179 19.60 -2.98 -16.98
C LEU A 179 19.44 -3.07 -18.51
N VAL A 180 20.10 -2.19 -19.28
CA VAL A 180 20.05 -2.21 -20.74
C VAL A 180 20.55 -3.54 -21.30
N GLN A 181 21.68 -4.05 -20.78
CA GLN A 181 22.21 -5.32 -21.25
C GLN A 181 21.34 -6.51 -20.83
N LEU A 182 20.78 -6.49 -19.62
CA LEU A 182 19.83 -7.51 -19.17
C LEU A 182 18.63 -7.59 -20.13
N ILE A 183 17.99 -6.45 -20.41
CA ILE A 183 16.82 -6.36 -21.31
C ILE A 183 17.18 -6.90 -22.69
N ASN A 184 18.26 -6.41 -23.30
CA ASN A 184 18.71 -6.87 -24.61
C ASN A 184 19.00 -8.38 -24.64
N SER A 185 19.62 -8.91 -23.59
CA SER A 185 19.96 -10.35 -23.52
C SER A 185 18.71 -11.21 -23.42
N LEU A 186 17.76 -10.82 -22.56
CA LEU A 186 16.52 -11.54 -22.35
C LEU A 186 15.57 -11.46 -23.55
N GLU A 187 15.41 -10.29 -24.16
CA GLU A 187 14.50 -10.11 -25.29
C GLU A 187 15.04 -10.69 -26.61
N SER A 188 16.36 -10.78 -26.78
CA SER A 188 16.98 -11.45 -27.93
C SER A 188 17.13 -12.97 -27.76
N GLY A 189 16.92 -13.47 -26.53
CA GLY A 189 16.99 -14.89 -26.18
C GLY A 189 15.84 -15.73 -26.74
N ALA A 190 15.89 -17.05 -26.52
CA ALA A 190 14.92 -17.99 -27.08
C ALA A 190 13.51 -17.80 -26.52
N HIS A 191 13.42 -17.23 -25.30
CA HIS A 191 12.15 -16.96 -24.62
C HIS A 191 11.75 -15.48 -24.60
N GLY A 192 12.41 -14.62 -25.39
CA GLY A 192 12.16 -13.17 -25.37
C GLY A 192 10.73 -12.76 -25.71
N ASN A 193 10.01 -13.54 -26.53
CA ASN A 193 8.59 -13.30 -26.83
C ASN A 193 7.66 -13.58 -25.63
N ARG A 194 8.12 -14.36 -24.64
CA ARG A 194 7.36 -14.70 -23.42
C ARG A 194 7.48 -13.64 -22.32
N ILE A 195 8.38 -12.67 -22.48
CA ILE A 195 8.57 -11.61 -21.49
C ILE A 195 7.42 -10.60 -21.60
N LEU A 196 6.73 -10.39 -20.49
CA LEU A 196 5.65 -9.40 -20.33
C LEU A 196 6.20 -8.04 -19.86
N GLY A 197 7.34 -8.05 -19.17
CA GLY A 197 8.01 -6.84 -18.71
C GLY A 197 8.92 -7.04 -17.50
N TYR A 198 9.16 -5.96 -16.76
CA TYR A 198 10.18 -5.88 -15.72
C TYR A 198 9.65 -5.23 -14.44
N VAL A 199 9.93 -5.84 -13.29
CA VAL A 199 9.79 -5.22 -11.96
C VAL A 199 11.15 -4.65 -11.57
N LEU A 200 11.23 -3.32 -11.51
CA LEU A 200 12.45 -2.60 -11.14
C LEU A 200 12.50 -2.46 -9.63
N CYS A 201 13.52 -3.05 -9.01
CA CYS A 201 13.70 -3.06 -7.56
C CYS A 201 15.07 -2.55 -7.17
N ALA A 202 15.16 -1.77 -6.09
CA ALA A 202 16.43 -1.32 -5.51
C ALA A 202 16.25 -1.01 -4.03
N LEU A 203 17.35 -0.66 -3.37
CA LEU A 203 17.43 -0.23 -1.98
C LEU A 203 16.95 -1.31 -1.00
N GLN A 204 16.58 -0.92 0.22
CA GLN A 204 16.25 -1.85 1.28
C GLN A 204 15.07 -2.74 0.89
N ASP A 205 15.20 -4.04 1.18
CA ASP A 205 14.24 -5.10 0.88
C ASP A 205 13.80 -5.17 -0.58
N GLN A 206 14.56 -4.57 -1.52
CA GLN A 206 14.16 -4.45 -2.92
C GLN A 206 12.85 -3.65 -3.11
N ARG A 207 12.51 -2.77 -2.15
CA ARG A 207 11.25 -2.03 -2.07
C ARG A 207 11.38 -0.52 -2.27
N TRP A 208 12.52 -0.04 -2.79
CA TRP A 208 12.80 1.40 -2.88
C TRP A 208 12.64 2.12 -1.54
N LEU A 209 12.97 1.41 -0.45
CA LEU A 209 12.95 1.95 0.91
C LEU A 209 14.34 2.44 1.28
N LEU A 210 14.40 3.65 1.83
CA LEU A 210 15.59 4.15 2.50
C LEU A 210 15.69 3.52 3.90
N PRO A 211 16.91 3.21 4.38
CA PRO A 211 17.12 2.82 5.77
C PRO A 211 16.60 3.86 6.75
N GLU A 212 16.18 3.41 7.94
CA GLU A 212 15.71 4.30 9.02
C GLU A 212 16.77 5.32 9.43
N GLU A 213 18.04 4.91 9.40
CA GLU A 213 19.16 5.80 9.64
C GLU A 213 19.60 6.49 8.34
N ARG A 214 19.86 7.80 8.41
CA ARG A 214 20.05 8.65 7.24
C ARG A 214 21.38 8.42 6.53
N ASP A 215 21.33 8.47 5.19
CA ASP A 215 22.52 8.43 4.34
C ASP A 215 23.30 9.77 4.40
N VAL A 216 24.47 9.75 5.02
CA VAL A 216 25.42 10.88 5.08
C VAL A 216 26.52 10.81 4.01
N SER A 217 26.36 9.95 3.00
CA SER A 217 27.34 9.82 1.92
C SER A 217 27.55 11.13 1.16
N ALA A 218 28.76 11.30 0.60
CA ALA A 218 29.06 12.44 -0.26
C ALA A 218 28.18 12.47 -1.53
N ALA A 219 27.66 11.31 -1.97
CA ALA A 219 26.71 11.23 -3.07
C ALA A 219 25.38 11.86 -2.70
N ASN A 220 24.81 11.48 -1.56
CA ASN A 220 23.58 12.09 -1.06
C ASN A 220 23.76 13.59 -0.82
N GLN A 221 24.92 13.99 -0.30
CA GLN A 221 25.23 15.39 0.00
C GLN A 221 25.16 16.23 -1.27
N ARG A 222 25.76 15.77 -2.36
CA ARG A 222 25.67 16.44 -3.66
C ARG A 222 24.24 16.43 -4.21
N GLY A 223 23.51 15.32 -4.04
CA GLY A 223 22.12 15.20 -4.48
C GLY A 223 21.21 16.24 -3.83
N PHE A 224 21.31 16.40 -2.51
CA PHE A 224 20.53 17.38 -1.77
C PHE A 224 20.87 18.82 -2.19
N GLN A 225 22.16 19.13 -2.35
CA GLN A 225 22.61 20.44 -2.83
C GLN A 225 22.07 20.75 -4.24
N GLN A 226 22.09 19.77 -5.15
CA GLN A 226 21.52 19.93 -6.50
C GLN A 226 20.01 20.09 -6.46
N TRP A 227 19.32 19.36 -5.58
CA TRP A 227 17.88 19.51 -5.37
C TRP A 227 17.54 20.93 -4.90
N LEU A 228 18.25 21.48 -3.91
CA LEU A 228 18.07 22.85 -3.44
C LEU A 228 18.27 23.88 -4.57
N GLN A 229 19.29 23.69 -5.41
CA GLN A 229 19.51 24.55 -6.58
C GLN A 229 18.34 24.52 -7.57
N ARG A 230 17.82 23.32 -7.87
CA ARG A 230 16.67 23.14 -8.77
C ARG A 230 15.40 23.76 -8.19
N TYR A 231 15.16 23.56 -6.89
CA TYR A 231 13.95 23.97 -6.21
C TYR A 231 13.88 25.49 -5.96
N TYR A 232 14.90 26.07 -5.34
CA TYR A 232 14.92 27.48 -4.96
C TYR A 232 15.40 28.42 -6.06
N LYS A 233 16.18 27.91 -7.03
CA LYS A 233 16.75 28.65 -8.18
C LYS A 233 17.76 29.76 -7.83
N SER A 234 17.76 30.30 -6.62
CA SER A 234 18.76 31.26 -6.13
C SER A 234 18.99 31.11 -4.62
N ASP A 235 20.18 31.52 -4.17
CA ASP A 235 20.52 31.47 -2.74
C ASP A 235 19.64 32.44 -1.92
N GLU A 236 19.21 33.57 -2.48
CA GLU A 236 18.32 34.52 -1.78
C GLU A 236 16.95 33.90 -1.46
N ALA A 237 16.43 33.06 -2.36
CA ALA A 237 15.17 32.34 -2.12
C ALA A 237 15.34 31.29 -1.02
N LEU A 238 16.47 30.58 -1.01
CA LEU A 238 16.82 29.61 0.04
C LEU A 238 17.01 30.29 1.39
N GLN A 239 17.77 31.39 1.45
CA GLN A 239 18.02 32.18 2.66
C GLN A 239 16.72 32.68 3.27
N LYS A 240 15.78 33.15 2.43
CA LYS A 240 14.46 33.57 2.86
C LYS A 240 13.63 32.40 3.41
N ALA A 241 13.67 31.24 2.75
CA ALA A 241 12.89 30.06 3.16
C ALA A 241 13.41 29.44 4.46
N TRP A 242 14.73 29.36 4.62
CA TRP A 242 15.38 28.79 5.80
C TRP A 242 15.57 29.79 6.94
N ASN A 243 15.24 31.07 6.69
CA ASN A 243 15.48 32.18 7.60
C ASN A 243 16.95 32.21 8.10
N ASP A 244 17.89 32.03 7.17
CA ASP A 244 19.33 31.96 7.41
C ASP A 244 20.07 32.72 6.31
N GLU A 245 20.65 33.86 6.65
CA GLU A 245 21.36 34.75 5.72
C GLU A 245 22.62 34.09 5.10
N ASN A 246 23.13 33.02 5.70
CA ASN A 246 24.31 32.31 5.21
C ASN A 246 23.95 31.04 4.43
N ALA A 247 22.66 30.68 4.33
CA ALA A 247 22.26 29.52 3.57
C ALA A 247 22.63 29.69 2.09
N SER A 248 23.23 28.65 1.52
CA SER A 248 23.44 28.51 0.08
C SER A 248 23.34 27.05 -0.27
N ALA A 249 22.97 26.75 -1.50
CA ALA A 249 22.90 25.36 -1.89
C ALA A 249 24.28 24.66 -1.86
N GLN A 250 25.39 25.40 -1.92
CA GLN A 250 26.74 24.83 -1.85
C GLN A 250 27.17 24.44 -0.42
N ASN A 251 26.68 25.13 0.60
CA ASN A 251 27.08 24.90 2.00
C ASN A 251 26.01 24.16 2.83
N ALA A 252 24.81 23.95 2.29
CA ALA A 252 23.76 23.18 2.92
C ALA A 252 24.25 21.75 3.22
N ALA A 253 24.19 21.33 4.48
CA ALA A 253 24.54 19.98 4.92
C ALA A 253 23.28 19.09 4.99
N ILE A 254 23.44 17.78 4.77
CA ILE A 254 22.38 16.78 5.01
C ILE A 254 21.93 16.70 6.46
N MET A 255 22.74 17.18 7.41
CA MET A 255 22.44 17.10 8.84
C MET A 255 21.78 18.38 9.36
N PRO A 256 20.45 18.56 9.25
CA PRO A 256 19.78 19.41 10.21
C PRO A 256 19.81 18.67 11.55
N GLU A 257 20.54 19.20 12.53
CA GLU A 257 20.36 18.85 13.93
C GLU A 257 18.87 19.01 14.24
N CYS A 258 18.19 17.90 14.47
CA CYS A 258 16.84 17.91 14.99
C CYS A 258 16.96 17.27 16.37
N ASP A 259 16.98 18.10 17.41
CA ASP A 259 16.90 17.61 18.77
C ASP A 259 15.64 16.74 18.89
N GLU A 260 15.77 15.57 19.54
CA GLU A 260 14.59 14.79 19.90
C GLU A 260 13.73 15.66 20.83
N PRO A 261 12.49 15.99 20.45
CA PRO A 261 11.63 16.82 21.27
C PRO A 261 11.33 16.14 22.62
N GLU A 262 11.24 16.93 23.70
CA GLU A 262 10.77 16.42 24.99
C GLU A 262 9.32 15.91 24.88
N GLU A 263 9.04 14.74 25.47
CA GLU A 263 7.71 14.13 25.43
C GLU A 263 6.71 14.85 26.36
N PRO A 264 5.48 15.18 25.92
CA PRO A 264 4.91 14.92 24.59
C PRO A 264 5.34 15.95 23.54
N ALA A 265 5.99 15.46 22.49
CA ALA A 265 6.54 16.28 21.42
C ALA A 265 5.45 16.98 20.58
N PRO A 266 5.70 18.21 20.07
CA PRO A 266 4.86 18.80 19.04
C PRO A 266 4.91 17.93 17.78
N LEU A 267 3.74 17.69 17.19
CA LEU A 267 3.60 16.82 16.05
C LEU A 267 4.16 17.43 14.76
N PHE A 268 3.97 18.75 14.57
CA PHE A 268 4.34 19.47 13.36
C PHE A 268 5.69 20.17 13.53
N LEU A 269 6.44 20.25 12.43
CA LEU A 269 7.67 21.03 12.34
C LEU A 269 7.36 22.54 12.45
N GLU A 270 8.20 23.26 13.18
CA GLU A 270 8.08 24.71 13.37
C GLU A 270 8.63 25.46 12.14
N LEU A 271 7.76 26.18 11.42
CA LEU A 271 8.15 26.95 10.24
C LEU A 271 8.31 28.44 10.55
N PRO A 272 9.31 29.13 9.94
CA PRO A 272 10.30 28.62 8.97
C PRO A 272 11.54 27.95 9.60
N ALA A 273 11.65 27.91 10.94
CA ALA A 273 12.86 27.47 11.64
C ALA A 273 13.36 26.07 11.23
N GLN A 274 12.43 25.15 10.95
CA GLN A 274 12.69 23.76 10.58
C GLN A 274 12.42 23.48 9.10
N GLN A 275 12.32 24.50 8.23
CA GLN A 275 12.10 24.33 6.78
C GLN A 275 13.16 23.42 6.13
N ARG A 276 14.41 23.46 6.61
CA ARG A 276 15.49 22.57 6.19
C ARG A 276 15.17 21.07 6.35
N VAL A 277 14.39 20.71 7.40
CA VAL A 277 13.98 19.33 7.68
C VAL A 277 12.89 18.91 6.70
N VAL A 278 11.90 19.79 6.48
CA VAL A 278 10.85 19.59 5.47
C VAL A 278 11.46 19.33 4.09
N ASP A 279 12.39 20.19 3.69
CA ASP A 279 13.08 20.09 2.41
C ASP A 279 13.87 18.78 2.28
N PHE A 280 14.53 18.34 3.35
CA PHE A 280 15.26 17.08 3.35
C PHE A 280 14.34 15.84 3.29
N GLN A 281 13.24 15.83 4.05
CA GLN A 281 12.25 14.75 4.01
C GLN A 281 11.63 14.64 2.60
N ARG A 282 11.30 15.78 1.99
CA ARG A 282 10.82 15.87 0.61
C ARG A 282 11.86 15.35 -0.38
N TYR A 283 13.09 15.87 -0.32
CA TYR A 283 14.20 15.41 -1.16
C TYR A 283 14.44 13.91 -1.07
N SER A 284 14.32 13.33 0.14
CA SER A 284 14.52 11.89 0.35
C SER A 284 13.55 11.05 -0.49
N SER A 285 12.28 11.46 -0.57
CA SER A 285 11.30 10.79 -1.43
C SER A 285 11.46 11.12 -2.91
N GLU A 286 11.69 12.38 -3.26
CA GLU A 286 11.84 12.79 -4.66
C GLU A 286 13.11 12.21 -5.31
N SER A 287 14.21 12.07 -4.58
CA SER A 287 15.45 11.48 -5.10
C SER A 287 15.30 9.99 -5.48
N VAL A 288 14.53 9.24 -4.68
CA VAL A 288 14.18 7.85 -4.98
C VAL A 288 13.25 7.77 -6.19
N ALA A 289 12.22 8.61 -6.23
CA ALA A 289 11.29 8.68 -7.37
C ALA A 289 12.01 9.11 -8.68
N ASP A 290 12.89 10.10 -8.63
CA ASP A 290 13.71 10.55 -9.77
C ASP A 290 14.55 9.39 -10.33
N ALA A 291 15.23 8.64 -9.45
CA ALA A 291 16.04 7.48 -9.86
C ALA A 291 15.17 6.38 -10.50
N LEU A 292 14.05 6.05 -9.88
CA LEU A 292 13.11 5.05 -10.40
C LEU A 292 12.51 5.48 -11.75
N ALA A 293 12.10 6.75 -11.90
CA ALA A 293 11.60 7.29 -13.16
C ALA A 293 12.65 7.18 -14.27
N ALA A 294 13.92 7.46 -13.97
CA ALA A 294 15.02 7.32 -14.93
C ALA A 294 15.20 5.86 -15.39
N PHE A 295 15.14 4.88 -14.48
CA PHE A 295 15.22 3.47 -14.86
C PHE A 295 13.99 2.97 -15.62
N ALA A 296 12.81 3.46 -15.26
CA ALA A 296 11.58 3.16 -15.99
C ALA A 296 11.68 3.67 -17.44
N SER A 297 12.18 4.88 -17.64
CA SER A 297 12.37 5.47 -18.97
C SER A 297 13.39 4.69 -19.80
N VAL A 298 14.55 4.36 -19.21
CA VAL A 298 15.55 3.50 -19.88
C VAL A 298 14.97 2.13 -20.25
N THR A 299 14.13 1.55 -19.40
CA THR A 299 13.47 0.27 -19.68
C THR A 299 12.54 0.38 -20.89
N ALA A 300 11.72 1.44 -20.94
CA ALA A 300 10.81 1.70 -22.05
C ALA A 300 11.56 1.96 -23.37
N GLU A 301 12.66 2.72 -23.33
CA GLU A 301 13.48 3.02 -24.51
C GLU A 301 14.23 1.80 -25.05
N THR A 302 14.62 0.87 -24.17
CA THR A 302 15.44 -0.30 -24.55
C THR A 302 14.60 -1.45 -25.08
N SER A 303 13.42 -1.70 -24.51
CA SER A 303 12.58 -2.84 -24.87
C SER A 303 11.97 -2.68 -26.27
N ALA A 304 11.94 -3.78 -27.02
CA ALA A 304 11.30 -3.81 -28.34
C ALA A 304 9.76 -3.93 -28.27
N LYS A 305 9.18 -4.08 -27.08
CA LYS A 305 7.74 -4.37 -26.88
C LYS A 305 6.86 -3.12 -26.89
N GLY A 306 7.44 -1.93 -26.77
CA GLY A 306 6.70 -0.67 -26.81
C GLY A 306 5.61 -0.59 -25.73
N LEU A 307 4.40 -0.15 -26.10
CA LEU A 307 3.33 0.18 -25.16
C LEU A 307 2.72 -1.02 -24.41
N SER A 308 2.95 -2.26 -24.85
CA SER A 308 2.43 -3.46 -24.15
C SER A 308 3.33 -3.89 -22.98
N LEU A 309 4.51 -3.29 -22.81
CA LEU A 309 5.47 -3.63 -21.79
C LEU A 309 4.98 -3.25 -20.39
N ILE A 310 5.03 -4.20 -19.45
CA ILE A 310 4.81 -3.90 -18.03
C ILE A 310 6.11 -3.37 -17.42
N ILE A 311 6.10 -2.14 -16.91
CA ILE A 311 7.20 -1.57 -16.14
C ILE A 311 6.67 -1.32 -14.73
N ALA A 312 7.12 -2.16 -13.80
CA ALA A 312 6.57 -2.24 -12.46
C ALA A 312 7.60 -1.87 -11.39
N ALA A 313 7.15 -1.40 -10.23
CA ALA A 313 8.02 -1.20 -9.07
C ALA A 313 7.24 -1.29 -7.73
N PRO A 314 7.86 -1.77 -6.64
CA PRO A 314 7.32 -1.66 -5.30
C PRO A 314 7.51 -0.25 -4.72
N TYR A 315 6.55 0.64 -4.95
CA TYR A 315 6.59 2.05 -4.53
C TYR A 315 5.18 2.60 -4.25
N GLY A 316 5.09 3.76 -3.59
CA GLY A 316 3.83 4.49 -3.39
C GLY A 316 3.01 3.95 -2.22
N HIS A 317 3.68 3.47 -1.16
CA HIS A 317 3.05 2.89 0.03
C HIS A 317 2.51 3.97 0.99
N SER A 318 1.75 4.95 0.48
CA SER A 318 1.32 6.15 1.21
C SER A 318 0.49 5.85 2.46
N PHE A 319 -0.25 4.73 2.51
CA PHE A 319 -1.02 4.29 3.67
C PHE A 319 -0.25 3.40 4.64
N GLU A 320 0.90 2.85 4.25
CA GLU A 320 1.59 1.80 5.02
C GLU A 320 2.93 2.24 5.58
N ALA A 321 3.77 2.89 4.76
CA ALA A 321 5.09 3.34 5.18
C ALA A 321 4.94 4.37 6.31
N LEU A 322 5.67 4.17 7.41
CA LEU A 322 5.54 5.02 8.60
C LEU A 322 6.56 6.17 8.65
N PRO A 323 7.86 5.97 8.40
CA PRO A 323 8.83 7.07 8.49
C PRO A 323 8.66 8.12 7.39
N ASN A 324 8.82 9.41 7.70
CA ASN A 324 8.58 10.50 6.75
C ASN A 324 9.67 10.63 5.66
N ASP A 325 10.90 10.20 5.95
CA ASP A 325 12.06 10.20 5.04
C ASP A 325 12.36 8.81 4.44
N CYS A 326 11.41 7.86 4.48
CA CYS A 326 11.61 6.49 3.97
C CYS A 326 11.73 6.35 2.44
N GLY A 327 11.58 7.44 1.69
CA GLY A 327 11.74 7.46 0.24
C GLY A 327 10.47 7.21 -0.58
N GLN A 328 9.31 6.98 0.06
CA GLN A 328 8.09 6.47 -0.61
C GLN A 328 7.07 7.53 -1.07
N PHE A 329 7.29 8.81 -0.77
CA PHE A 329 6.28 9.88 -0.92
C PHE A 329 6.54 10.81 -2.10
N GLY A 330 6.88 10.22 -3.25
CA GLY A 330 7.10 10.91 -4.52
C GLY A 330 6.23 10.34 -5.64
N LEU A 331 5.08 9.74 -5.32
CA LEU A 331 4.25 9.03 -6.30
C LEU A 331 3.80 9.97 -7.42
N GLU A 332 3.53 11.24 -7.09
CA GLU A 332 3.13 12.25 -8.06
C GLU A 332 4.12 12.44 -9.23
N LEU A 333 5.41 12.22 -9.01
CA LEU A 333 6.44 12.30 -10.04
C LEU A 333 6.39 11.10 -10.99
N LEU A 334 5.95 9.95 -10.47
CA LEU A 334 5.89 8.69 -11.21
C LEU A 334 4.60 8.55 -12.03
N LEU A 335 3.52 9.24 -11.65
CA LEU A 335 2.22 9.20 -12.34
C LEU A 335 2.30 9.62 -13.82
N GLU A 336 3.26 10.46 -14.20
CA GLU A 336 3.46 10.90 -15.58
C GLU A 336 4.70 10.28 -16.24
N SER A 337 5.38 9.35 -15.54
CA SER A 337 6.55 8.63 -16.05
C SER A 337 6.17 7.39 -16.86
N ASP A 338 7.19 6.76 -17.47
CA ASP A 338 7.05 5.46 -18.16
C ASP A 338 6.72 4.29 -17.22
N LEU A 339 6.87 4.46 -15.89
CA LEU A 339 6.42 3.48 -14.91
C LEU A 339 4.89 3.33 -15.01
N ASN A 340 4.40 2.14 -15.34
CA ASN A 340 2.99 1.92 -15.63
C ASN A 340 2.30 0.95 -14.67
N THR A 341 3.06 0.34 -13.75
CA THR A 341 2.53 -0.59 -12.76
C THR A 341 3.18 -0.35 -11.42
N LEU A 342 2.41 -0.37 -10.34
CA LEU A 342 2.93 -0.45 -8.98
C LEU A 342 2.60 -1.79 -8.36
N ILE A 343 3.46 -2.25 -7.47
CA ILE A 343 3.31 -3.53 -6.79
C ILE A 343 3.34 -3.30 -5.28
N SER A 344 2.39 -3.84 -4.55
CA SER A 344 2.46 -3.80 -3.09
C SER A 344 1.88 -5.09 -2.50
N PRO A 345 2.33 -5.54 -1.32
CA PRO A 345 1.54 -6.48 -0.56
C PRO A 345 0.18 -5.88 -0.16
N VAL A 346 -0.71 -6.72 0.35
CA VAL A 346 -1.81 -6.25 1.20
C VAL A 346 -1.25 -5.73 2.53
N SER A 347 -1.91 -4.75 3.13
CA SER A 347 -1.57 -4.18 4.44
C SER A 347 -1.18 -5.24 5.46
N TYR A 348 -0.10 -5.03 6.20
CA TYR A 348 0.31 -5.96 7.25
C TYR A 348 -0.34 -5.65 8.60
N ALA A 349 -0.97 -4.49 8.75
CA ALA A 349 -1.59 -4.05 10.00
C ALA A 349 -2.85 -4.87 10.38
N ASP A 350 -3.71 -5.18 9.40
CA ASP A 350 -5.00 -5.85 9.65
C ASP A 350 -5.31 -6.92 8.58
N ARG A 351 -4.42 -7.90 8.41
CA ARG A 351 -4.57 -8.95 7.37
C ARG A 351 -4.94 -10.35 7.85
N GLY A 352 -5.11 -10.54 9.15
CA GLY A 352 -5.53 -11.82 9.73
C GLY A 352 -6.96 -12.21 9.30
N LEU A 353 -7.43 -13.35 9.80
CA LEU A 353 -8.81 -13.80 9.60
C LEU A 353 -9.80 -12.74 10.13
N GLY A 354 -10.70 -12.25 9.27
CA GLY A 354 -11.63 -11.15 9.60
C GLY A 354 -11.04 -9.73 9.46
N GLY A 355 -9.77 -9.64 9.11
CA GLY A 355 -9.05 -8.39 8.84
C GLY A 355 -9.34 -7.81 7.44
N VAL A 356 -9.06 -6.53 7.25
CA VAL A 356 -9.25 -5.83 5.98
C VAL A 356 -8.26 -6.25 4.89
N GLY A 357 -6.98 -6.40 5.20
CA GLY A 357 -5.93 -6.60 4.17
C GLY A 357 -5.95 -5.51 3.10
N GLY A 358 -6.03 -4.25 3.52
CA GLY A 358 -6.24 -3.10 2.63
C GLY A 358 -5.08 -2.80 1.69
N VAL A 359 -5.30 -1.90 0.73
CA VAL A 359 -4.26 -1.40 -0.19
C VAL A 359 -3.19 -0.59 0.56
N MET A 360 -1.94 -0.64 0.09
CA MET A 360 -0.85 0.14 0.71
C MET A 360 -0.75 1.57 0.17
N GLY A 361 -1.37 1.88 -0.97
CA GLY A 361 -1.29 3.19 -1.62
C GLY A 361 -2.58 3.63 -2.31
N PRO A 362 -2.61 4.84 -2.89
CA PRO A 362 -3.77 5.42 -3.58
C PRO A 362 -3.98 4.78 -4.96
N VAL A 363 -4.50 3.55 -4.98
CA VAL A 363 -4.59 2.74 -6.20
C VAL A 363 -5.37 3.42 -7.34
N ASP A 364 -6.42 4.19 -7.04
CA ASP A 364 -7.23 4.83 -8.08
C ASP A 364 -6.51 6.01 -8.75
N SER A 365 -5.48 6.60 -8.13
CA SER A 365 -4.58 7.57 -8.77
C SER A 365 -3.83 6.98 -9.97
N MET A 366 -3.48 5.69 -9.89
CA MET A 366 -2.88 4.94 -10.99
C MET A 366 -3.93 4.54 -12.02
N LEU A 367 -5.04 3.94 -11.56
CA LEU A 367 -6.06 3.38 -12.44
C LEU A 367 -6.71 4.44 -13.33
N VAL A 368 -6.96 5.65 -12.83
CA VAL A 368 -7.57 6.74 -13.62
C VAL A 368 -6.70 7.19 -14.80
N ARG A 369 -5.39 6.93 -14.75
CA ARG A 369 -4.42 7.19 -15.82
C ARG A 369 -4.18 5.97 -16.73
N GLY A 370 -4.97 4.91 -16.59
CA GLY A 370 -4.78 3.65 -17.32
C GLY A 370 -3.56 2.84 -16.88
N LYS A 371 -2.95 3.20 -15.74
CA LYS A 371 -1.85 2.45 -15.13
C LYS A 371 -2.41 1.33 -14.24
N LYS A 372 -1.56 0.39 -13.84
CA LYS A 372 -1.95 -0.83 -13.11
C LYS A 372 -1.43 -0.82 -11.68
N TRP A 373 -2.08 -1.62 -10.84
CA TRP A 373 -1.59 -1.97 -9.50
C TRP A 373 -1.68 -3.48 -9.32
N PHE A 374 -0.61 -4.12 -8.84
CA PHE A 374 -0.56 -5.54 -8.52
C PHE A 374 -0.43 -5.75 -7.01
N LEU A 375 -1.28 -6.60 -6.46
CA LEU A 375 -1.20 -7.03 -5.07
C LEU A 375 -0.30 -8.26 -4.94
N ILE A 376 0.57 -8.29 -3.94
CA ILE A 376 1.30 -9.48 -3.53
C ILE A 376 0.54 -10.14 -2.37
N ASP A 377 0.20 -11.41 -2.55
CA ASP A 377 -0.33 -12.29 -1.52
C ASP A 377 0.79 -13.21 -1.00
N ASP A 378 1.44 -12.75 0.07
CA ASP A 378 2.45 -13.47 0.83
C ASP A 378 1.86 -14.11 2.10
N THR A 379 0.57 -14.49 2.05
CA THR A 379 -0.12 -15.13 3.18
C THR A 379 0.63 -16.38 3.62
N ARG A 380 1.09 -16.38 4.88
CA ARG A 380 1.72 -17.55 5.49
C ARG A 380 0.69 -18.67 5.61
N THR A 381 0.89 -19.75 4.87
CA THR A 381 -0.01 -20.91 4.84
C THR A 381 0.20 -21.86 6.01
N GLY A 382 1.37 -21.75 6.66
CA GLY A 382 1.83 -22.69 7.68
C GLY A 382 2.30 -24.02 7.13
N LEU A 383 2.49 -24.14 5.82
CA LEU A 383 3.04 -25.34 5.19
C LEU A 383 4.57 -25.33 5.32
N GLU A 384 5.12 -26.41 5.85
CA GLU A 384 6.56 -26.60 6.02
C GLU A 384 6.99 -27.92 5.38
N ARG A 385 8.21 -27.94 4.84
CA ARG A 385 8.83 -29.15 4.34
C ARG A 385 9.59 -29.84 5.46
N ASP A 386 9.32 -31.12 5.69
CA ASP A 386 10.16 -31.94 6.56
C ASP A 386 11.53 -32.14 5.88
N PRO A 387 12.65 -31.73 6.53
CA PRO A 387 13.97 -31.78 5.90
C PRO A 387 14.50 -33.22 5.72
N VAL A 388 13.93 -34.21 6.41
CA VAL A 388 14.35 -35.62 6.36
C VAL A 388 13.52 -36.42 5.37
N SER A 389 12.18 -36.34 5.45
CA SER A 389 11.29 -37.08 4.53
C SER A 389 11.06 -36.34 3.22
N GLY A 390 11.24 -35.01 3.20
CA GLY A 390 10.90 -34.16 2.07
C GLY A 390 9.39 -33.93 1.90
N GLU A 391 8.56 -34.47 2.79
CA GLU A 391 7.11 -34.30 2.74
C GLU A 391 6.70 -32.93 3.26
N PHE A 392 5.65 -32.37 2.69
CA PHE A 392 5.06 -31.12 3.16
C PHE A 392 3.95 -31.41 4.18
N ALA A 393 4.01 -30.72 5.30
CA ALA A 393 3.00 -30.81 6.34
C ALA A 393 2.69 -29.43 6.90
N ARG A 394 1.43 -29.22 7.32
CA ARG A 394 1.02 -27.97 7.92
C ARG A 394 1.32 -27.96 9.41
N ILE A 395 1.80 -26.83 9.93
CA ILE A 395 2.01 -26.62 11.35
C ILE A 395 0.70 -26.88 12.11
N ARG A 396 0.81 -27.63 13.21
CA ARG A 396 -0.32 -28.00 14.04
C ARG A 396 -1.03 -26.76 14.58
N GLY A 397 -2.35 -26.70 14.40
CA GLY A 397 -3.21 -25.62 14.92
C GLY A 397 -3.59 -24.56 13.89
N ILE A 398 -3.00 -24.60 12.70
CA ILE A 398 -3.45 -23.78 11.57
C ILE A 398 -4.60 -24.51 10.86
N ASN A 399 -5.75 -23.86 10.79
CA ASN A 399 -6.88 -24.33 9.99
C ASN A 399 -6.67 -23.91 8.54
N VAL A 400 -6.72 -24.86 7.62
CA VAL A 400 -6.51 -24.61 6.19
C VAL A 400 -7.56 -23.71 5.58
N GLU A 401 -8.82 -23.88 5.99
CA GLU A 401 -9.92 -23.04 5.51
C GLU A 401 -9.69 -21.56 5.82
N ASP A 402 -9.13 -21.24 6.99
CA ASP A 402 -8.87 -19.85 7.39
C ASP A 402 -7.84 -19.20 6.45
N VAL A 403 -6.83 -19.97 6.00
CA VAL A 403 -5.85 -19.53 5.00
C VAL A 403 -6.53 -19.27 3.66
N TYR A 404 -7.39 -20.19 3.21
CA TYR A 404 -8.10 -20.05 1.94
C TYR A 404 -9.06 -18.85 1.95
N GLU A 405 -9.74 -18.59 3.07
CA GLU A 405 -10.61 -17.41 3.17
C GLU A 405 -9.83 -16.09 3.11
N VAL A 406 -8.64 -16.04 3.72
CA VAL A 406 -7.72 -14.90 3.62
C VAL A 406 -7.26 -14.66 2.18
N GLN A 407 -6.92 -15.73 1.45
CA GLN A 407 -6.53 -15.64 0.03
C GLN A 407 -7.71 -15.24 -0.86
N ARG A 408 -8.92 -15.76 -0.59
CA ARG A 408 -10.17 -15.32 -1.24
C ARG A 408 -10.44 -13.84 -0.99
N ARG A 409 -10.17 -13.33 0.22
CA ARG A 409 -10.28 -11.90 0.57
C ARG A 409 -9.31 -11.04 -0.23
N ASN A 410 -8.04 -11.45 -0.34
CA ASN A 410 -7.05 -10.75 -1.15
C ASN A 410 -7.45 -10.74 -2.64
N PHE A 411 -7.93 -11.87 -3.15
CA PHE A 411 -8.47 -11.97 -4.51
C PHE A 411 -9.71 -11.10 -4.73
N ALA A 412 -10.63 -11.06 -3.76
CA ALA A 412 -11.83 -10.24 -3.85
C ALA A 412 -11.50 -8.75 -3.96
N LEU A 413 -10.50 -8.28 -3.21
CA LEU A 413 -9.98 -6.92 -3.35
C LEU A 413 -9.41 -6.68 -4.75
N ALA A 414 -8.56 -7.61 -5.24
CA ALA A 414 -7.96 -7.51 -6.56
C ALA A 414 -9.02 -7.48 -7.69
N LEU A 415 -10.01 -8.37 -7.62
CA LEU A 415 -11.10 -8.46 -8.59
C LEU A 415 -11.95 -7.19 -8.59
N ALA A 416 -12.39 -6.73 -7.41
CA ALA A 416 -13.26 -5.55 -7.32
C ALA A 416 -12.56 -4.29 -7.87
N TYR A 417 -11.27 -4.11 -7.61
CA TYR A 417 -10.52 -2.93 -8.05
C TYR A 417 -9.79 -3.12 -9.39
N ARG A 418 -10.03 -4.23 -10.11
CA ARG A 418 -9.39 -4.57 -11.39
C ARG A 418 -7.85 -4.54 -11.30
N MET A 419 -7.30 -4.97 -10.17
CA MET A 419 -5.87 -5.06 -9.91
C MET A 419 -5.33 -6.44 -10.29
N GLY A 420 -4.02 -6.53 -10.50
CA GLY A 420 -3.34 -7.83 -10.57
C GLY A 420 -3.17 -8.44 -9.18
N LEU A 421 -2.95 -9.76 -9.14
CA LEU A 421 -2.66 -10.49 -7.91
C LEU A 421 -1.53 -11.47 -8.15
N VAL A 422 -0.60 -11.53 -7.20
CA VAL A 422 0.59 -12.37 -7.23
C VAL A 422 0.55 -13.26 -6.01
N TRP A 423 0.29 -14.55 -6.19
CA TRP A 423 0.51 -15.50 -5.10
C TRP A 423 1.99 -15.78 -4.98
N THR A 424 2.55 -15.62 -3.78
CA THR A 424 3.99 -15.75 -3.60
C THR A 424 4.38 -16.71 -2.48
N ASP A 425 5.50 -17.36 -2.71
CA ASP A 425 6.30 -18.06 -1.71
C ASP A 425 7.64 -17.32 -1.60
N PRO A 426 7.77 -16.29 -0.75
CA PRO A 426 8.91 -15.37 -0.79
C PRO A 426 10.28 -16.04 -0.58
N GLN A 427 10.32 -17.15 0.15
CA GLN A 427 11.55 -17.89 0.45
C GLN A 427 11.76 -19.10 -0.47
N GLY A 428 10.79 -19.47 -1.31
CA GLY A 428 10.88 -20.66 -2.16
C GLY A 428 10.88 -21.98 -1.37
N GLU A 429 10.39 -21.96 -0.13
CA GLU A 429 10.46 -23.08 0.81
C GLU A 429 9.26 -24.04 0.71
N GLY A 430 8.34 -23.76 -0.20
CA GLY A 430 7.16 -24.57 -0.48
C GLY A 430 5.92 -24.13 0.27
N TRP A 431 5.77 -22.84 0.61
CA TRP A 431 4.59 -22.32 1.33
C TRP A 431 3.28 -22.58 0.56
N LEU A 432 3.34 -22.59 -0.77
CA LEU A 432 2.21 -22.87 -1.65
C LEU A 432 2.21 -24.32 -2.20
N HIS A 433 2.94 -25.25 -1.58
CA HIS A 433 3.04 -26.64 -2.06
C HIS A 433 1.81 -27.49 -1.65
N ASP A 434 0.60 -26.99 -1.95
CA ASP A 434 -0.69 -27.55 -1.57
C ASP A 434 -1.62 -27.66 -2.80
N THR A 435 -1.86 -28.88 -3.29
CA THR A 435 -2.67 -29.13 -4.50
C THR A 435 -4.12 -28.65 -4.36
N GLU A 436 -4.69 -28.71 -3.15
CA GLU A 436 -6.06 -28.24 -2.92
C GLU A 436 -6.12 -26.70 -3.03
N GLN A 437 -5.09 -26.01 -2.51
CA GLN A 437 -4.93 -24.57 -2.67
C GLN A 437 -4.90 -24.14 -4.15
N TRP A 438 -4.14 -24.85 -5.00
CA TRP A 438 -4.08 -24.54 -6.43
C TRP A 438 -5.40 -24.84 -7.16
N THR A 439 -6.18 -25.82 -6.69
CA THR A 439 -7.55 -26.04 -7.18
C THR A 439 -8.44 -24.83 -6.88
N HIS A 440 -8.29 -24.22 -5.70
CA HIS A 440 -8.98 -22.97 -5.39
C HIS A 440 -8.48 -21.82 -6.26
N PHE A 441 -7.17 -21.66 -6.47
CA PHE A 441 -6.63 -20.61 -7.34
C PHE A 441 -7.13 -20.72 -8.78
N LYS A 442 -7.29 -21.94 -9.31
CA LYS A 442 -7.94 -22.17 -10.60
C LYS A 442 -9.36 -21.61 -10.65
N GLN A 443 -10.17 -21.90 -9.63
CA GLN A 443 -11.53 -21.35 -9.54
C GLN A 443 -11.52 -19.82 -9.53
N LEU A 444 -10.59 -19.21 -8.79
CA LEU A 444 -10.43 -17.76 -8.75
C LEU A 444 -9.99 -17.19 -10.11
N HIS A 445 -9.07 -17.87 -10.80
CA HIS A 445 -8.65 -17.52 -12.16
C HIS A 445 -9.85 -17.54 -13.13
N GLU A 446 -10.68 -18.58 -13.10
CA GLU A 446 -11.89 -18.69 -13.94
C GLU A 446 -12.93 -17.61 -13.61
N ILE A 447 -13.04 -17.16 -12.36
CA ILE A 447 -13.90 -16.04 -11.98
C ILE A 447 -13.38 -14.73 -12.60
N TYR A 448 -12.08 -14.45 -12.47
CA TYR A 448 -11.49 -13.22 -13.01
C TYR A 448 -11.57 -13.21 -14.55
N ALA A 449 -11.21 -14.31 -15.21
CA ALA A 449 -11.29 -14.42 -16.67
C ALA A 449 -12.68 -14.12 -17.22
N ARG A 450 -13.74 -14.65 -16.57
CA ARG A 450 -15.13 -14.37 -16.95
C ARG A 450 -15.51 -12.90 -16.74
N GLN A 451 -15.10 -12.31 -15.61
CA GLN A 451 -15.37 -10.90 -15.35
C GLN A 451 -14.75 -10.00 -16.42
N MET A 452 -13.48 -10.23 -16.79
CA MET A 452 -12.82 -9.45 -17.85
C MET A 452 -13.54 -9.55 -19.19
N GLN A 453 -13.94 -10.76 -19.60
CA GLN A 453 -14.68 -10.97 -20.85
C GLN A 453 -16.02 -10.21 -20.90
N GLU A 454 -16.71 -10.11 -19.77
CA GLU A 454 -17.99 -9.41 -19.69
C GLU A 454 -17.82 -7.89 -19.53
N ASP A 455 -16.70 -7.42 -18.98
CA ASP A 455 -16.38 -5.98 -18.87
C ASP A 455 -15.93 -5.40 -20.21
N ASP A 456 -15.17 -6.13 -21.02
CA ASP A 456 -14.82 -5.73 -22.39
C ASP A 456 -16.06 -5.53 -23.29
N ALA A 457 -17.19 -6.14 -22.91
CA ALA A 457 -18.47 -6.03 -23.61
C ALA A 457 -19.32 -4.82 -23.14
N LYS A 458 -18.91 -4.09 -22.11
CA LYS A 458 -19.61 -2.92 -21.56
C LYS A 458 -18.82 -1.64 -21.87
N ASP A 459 -19.52 -0.55 -22.16
CA ASP A 459 -18.89 0.78 -22.08
C ASP A 459 -18.45 1.00 -20.63
N ALA A 460 -17.18 1.40 -20.44
CA ALA A 460 -16.56 1.59 -19.14
C ALA A 460 -17.16 2.79 -18.38
N ASP A 461 -18.40 2.65 -17.92
CA ASP A 461 -18.98 3.55 -16.94
C ASP A 461 -18.40 3.15 -15.58
N GLY A 462 -17.30 3.78 -15.20
CA GLY A 462 -16.60 3.50 -13.94
C GLY A 462 -17.56 3.72 -12.78
N GLY A 463 -18.05 2.64 -12.17
CA GLY A 463 -19.18 2.67 -11.26
C GLY A 463 -19.04 3.75 -10.19
N GLU A 464 -20.07 4.58 -10.03
CA GLU A 464 -20.06 5.74 -9.14
C GLU A 464 -19.66 5.33 -7.70
N ALA A 465 -18.48 5.75 -7.26
CA ALA A 465 -18.07 5.59 -5.88
C ALA A 465 -18.95 6.44 -4.97
N VAL A 466 -19.11 6.03 -3.71
CA VAL A 466 -19.81 6.81 -2.69
C VAL A 466 -18.82 7.72 -1.97
N MET A 467 -17.60 7.25 -1.74
CA MET A 467 -16.58 8.01 -1.02
C MET A 467 -15.22 7.88 -1.68
N THR A 468 -14.52 9.01 -1.80
CA THR A 468 -13.11 9.06 -2.19
C THR A 468 -12.28 9.32 -0.94
N VAL A 469 -11.46 8.34 -0.56
CA VAL A 469 -10.46 8.43 0.50
C VAL A 469 -9.23 9.13 -0.07
N VAL A 470 -8.84 10.23 0.57
CA VAL A 470 -7.79 11.14 0.09
C VAL A 470 -6.61 11.10 1.05
N VAL A 471 -5.42 10.85 0.49
CA VAL A 471 -4.14 10.92 1.19
C VAL A 471 -3.27 11.99 0.57
N ASP A 472 -2.55 12.74 1.41
CA ASP A 472 -1.56 13.72 0.98
C ASP A 472 -0.15 13.29 1.40
N GLU A 473 0.67 12.96 0.41
CA GLU A 473 2.09 12.64 0.61
C GLU A 473 2.89 13.87 1.07
N SER A 474 2.53 15.08 0.62
CA SER A 474 3.26 16.31 0.94
C SER A 474 3.13 16.69 2.41
N SER A 475 1.96 16.44 3.02
CA SER A 475 1.72 16.68 4.44
C SER A 475 2.66 15.91 5.37
N ARG A 476 3.23 14.79 4.90
CA ARG A 476 4.18 13.98 5.68
C ARG A 476 5.47 14.72 5.97
N PHE A 477 5.89 15.59 5.05
CA PHE A 477 7.14 16.35 5.17
C PHE A 477 7.10 17.43 6.24
N TYR A 478 5.93 17.69 6.85
CA TYR A 478 5.73 18.71 7.87
C TYR A 478 5.62 18.14 9.29
N LEU A 479 5.93 16.86 9.47
CA LEU A 479 5.76 16.14 10.73
C LEU A 479 7.10 15.77 11.39
N HIS A 480 7.13 15.87 12.71
CA HIS A 480 8.17 15.28 13.57
C HIS A 480 7.94 13.79 13.77
N CYS A 481 6.73 13.43 14.24
CA CYS A 481 6.35 12.05 14.51
C CYS A 481 5.75 11.40 13.27
N ASP A 482 6.18 10.18 12.98
CA ASP A 482 5.90 9.48 11.74
C ASP A 482 5.17 8.16 12.00
N GLY A 483 5.43 7.46 13.10
CA GLY A 483 4.76 6.21 13.45
C GLY A 483 3.32 6.39 13.93
N ARG A 484 3.13 7.12 15.03
CA ARG A 484 1.85 7.15 15.75
C ARG A 484 0.73 7.82 14.93
N VAL A 485 1.01 9.00 14.38
CA VAL A 485 0.01 9.77 13.62
C VAL A 485 -0.37 9.06 12.31
N ASN A 486 0.61 8.54 11.56
CA ASN A 486 0.35 7.90 10.28
C ASN A 486 -0.37 6.55 10.48
N ALA A 487 -0.03 5.79 11.53
CA ALA A 487 -0.82 4.60 11.88
C ALA A 487 -2.26 4.95 12.27
N ALA A 488 -2.47 6.02 13.04
CA ALA A 488 -3.80 6.45 13.47
C ALA A 488 -4.69 6.95 12.32
N LEU A 489 -4.14 7.76 11.43
CA LEU A 489 -4.91 8.41 10.36
C LEU A 489 -4.91 7.61 9.07
N LEU A 490 -3.77 7.09 8.64
CA LEU A 490 -3.63 6.47 7.31
C LEU A 490 -3.98 4.99 7.35
N GLN A 491 -3.31 4.19 8.18
CA GLN A 491 -3.58 2.75 8.27
C GLN A 491 -4.99 2.49 8.81
N LYS A 492 -5.30 2.99 10.00
CA LYS A 492 -6.63 2.79 10.61
C LYS A 492 -7.73 3.53 9.86
N GLY A 493 -7.46 4.71 9.28
CA GLY A 493 -8.45 5.43 8.47
C GLY A 493 -8.80 4.71 7.17
N ARG A 494 -7.81 4.16 6.45
CA ARG A 494 -8.02 3.25 5.31
C ARG A 494 -8.88 2.05 5.72
N ASP A 495 -8.52 1.40 6.83
CA ASP A 495 -9.23 0.20 7.28
C ASP A 495 -10.65 0.52 7.76
N ALA A 496 -10.86 1.68 8.40
CA ALA A 496 -12.19 2.19 8.74
C ALA A 496 -13.04 2.46 7.48
N ALA A 497 -12.43 3.02 6.43
CA ALA A 497 -13.10 3.21 5.16
C ALA A 497 -13.56 1.88 4.55
N PHE A 498 -12.68 0.87 4.45
CA PHE A 498 -13.07 -0.47 3.97
C PHE A 498 -14.15 -1.14 4.84
N ARG A 499 -14.26 -0.76 6.11
CA ARG A 499 -15.28 -1.26 7.04
C ARG A 499 -16.55 -0.40 7.10
N SER A 500 -16.64 0.66 6.30
CA SER A 500 -17.80 1.57 6.25
C SER A 500 -18.98 1.01 5.46
N GLY A 501 -18.77 -0.05 4.68
CA GLY A 501 -19.82 -0.70 3.91
C GLY A 501 -20.25 0.08 2.66
N VAL A 502 -19.42 0.97 2.12
CA VAL A 502 -19.72 1.73 0.89
C VAL A 502 -18.72 1.45 -0.25
N ARG A 503 -18.99 1.98 -1.46
CA ARG A 503 -18.07 1.92 -2.60
C ARG A 503 -17.00 3.01 -2.46
N LEU A 504 -15.71 2.63 -2.48
CA LEU A 504 -14.60 3.52 -2.07
C LEU A 504 -13.57 3.75 -3.18
N ARG A 505 -13.11 4.97 -3.43
CA ARG A 505 -11.88 5.26 -4.21
C ARG A 505 -10.74 5.69 -3.29
N PHE A 506 -9.49 5.51 -3.73
CA PHE A 506 -8.29 5.94 -3.02
C PHE A 506 -7.43 6.80 -3.95
N HIS A 507 -7.35 8.10 -3.67
CA HIS A 507 -6.63 9.08 -4.49
C HIS A 507 -5.64 9.90 -3.67
N LEU A 508 -4.59 10.36 -4.33
CA LEU A 508 -3.76 11.46 -3.85
C LEU A 508 -4.59 12.76 -3.79
N LEU A 509 -4.28 13.63 -2.82
CA LEU A 509 -4.86 14.97 -2.72
C LEU A 509 -4.67 15.78 -4.00
N ARG A 510 -3.51 15.65 -4.65
CA ARG A 510 -3.21 16.33 -5.91
C ARG A 510 -4.18 15.98 -7.03
N ASP A 511 -4.58 14.71 -7.14
CA ASP A 511 -5.58 14.29 -8.14
C ASP A 511 -6.96 14.90 -7.88
N VAL A 512 -7.29 15.13 -6.60
CA VAL A 512 -8.52 15.83 -6.22
C VAL A 512 -8.42 17.31 -6.57
N LEU A 513 -7.28 17.94 -6.34
CA LEU A 513 -7.04 19.36 -6.67
C LEU A 513 -7.02 19.65 -8.17
N GLU A 514 -6.56 18.70 -8.98
CA GLU A 514 -6.34 18.84 -10.43
C GLU A 514 -7.49 18.25 -11.27
N ASP A 515 -8.61 17.86 -10.65
CA ASP A 515 -9.79 17.28 -11.31
C ASP A 515 -9.48 15.94 -12.07
N PHE A 516 -8.39 15.25 -11.73
CA PHE A 516 -8.12 13.88 -12.22
C PHE A 516 -8.96 12.83 -11.51
N ALA A 517 -9.12 12.94 -10.19
CA ALA A 517 -10.03 12.06 -9.44
C ALA A 517 -11.47 12.31 -9.92
N PRO A 518 -12.28 11.28 -10.24
CA PRO A 518 -13.65 11.52 -10.69
C PRO A 518 -14.53 12.08 -9.55
N PRO A 519 -15.57 12.88 -9.86
CA PRO A 519 -16.51 13.40 -8.87
C PRO A 519 -17.11 12.30 -7.99
N THR A 520 -17.29 12.61 -6.71
CA THR A 520 -17.80 11.67 -5.70
C THR A 520 -18.64 12.44 -4.68
N PRO A 521 -19.77 11.90 -4.17
CA PRO A 521 -20.60 12.65 -3.23
C PRO A 521 -19.92 12.89 -1.89
N VAL A 522 -18.95 12.06 -1.48
CA VAL A 522 -18.18 12.25 -0.24
C VAL A 522 -16.68 12.16 -0.47
N TYR A 523 -15.93 13.08 0.12
CA TYR A 523 -14.46 13.05 0.19
C TYR A 523 -14.02 12.89 1.64
N LEU A 524 -13.16 11.90 1.93
CA LEU A 524 -12.57 11.68 3.25
C LEU A 524 -11.08 12.03 3.22
N PHE A 525 -10.72 13.16 3.82
CA PHE A 525 -9.34 13.66 3.87
C PHE A 525 -8.65 13.20 5.16
N LEU A 526 -7.75 12.22 5.04
CA LEU A 526 -7.13 11.58 6.21
C LEU A 526 -5.99 12.41 6.83
N ASN A 527 -5.20 13.10 6.02
CA ASN A 527 -4.00 13.81 6.49
C ASN A 527 -3.67 15.07 5.68
N ALA A 528 -4.67 15.79 5.14
CA ALA A 528 -4.47 16.99 4.33
C ALA A 528 -4.00 18.20 5.16
N PHE A 529 -2.90 18.07 5.90
CA PHE A 529 -2.38 19.04 6.86
C PHE A 529 -1.80 20.28 6.20
N ARG A 530 -1.23 20.11 5.00
CA ARG A 530 -0.66 21.17 4.19
C ARG A 530 -1.66 21.60 3.13
N LEU A 531 -2.15 22.83 3.23
CA LEU A 531 -2.95 23.46 2.17
C LEU A 531 -2.58 24.94 2.06
N THR A 532 -2.13 25.34 0.87
CA THR A 532 -2.05 26.75 0.51
C THR A 532 -3.45 27.34 0.33
N GLU A 533 -3.55 28.66 0.39
CA GLU A 533 -4.82 29.36 0.12
C GLU A 533 -5.36 29.04 -1.29
N ALA A 534 -4.47 28.91 -2.28
CA ALA A 534 -4.84 28.54 -3.63
C ALA A 534 -5.41 27.12 -3.72
N GLU A 535 -4.78 26.15 -3.05
CA GLU A 535 -5.27 24.77 -2.99
C GLU A 535 -6.60 24.67 -2.25
N ARG A 536 -6.73 25.35 -1.11
CA ARG A 536 -8.01 25.44 -0.37
C ARG A 536 -9.12 26.00 -1.26
N SER A 537 -8.85 27.09 -1.98
CA SER A 537 -9.83 27.70 -2.88
C SER A 537 -10.25 26.75 -4.02
N ARG A 538 -9.31 25.96 -4.56
CA ARG A 538 -9.62 24.93 -5.56
C ARG A 538 -10.48 23.81 -4.99
N LEU A 539 -10.16 23.31 -3.78
CA LEU A 539 -10.96 22.29 -3.11
C LEU A 539 -12.38 22.79 -2.84
N HIS A 540 -12.53 23.98 -2.27
CA HIS A 540 -13.85 24.57 -2.03
C HIS A 540 -14.64 24.76 -3.31
N GLY A 541 -14.01 25.27 -4.37
CA GLY A 541 -14.64 25.42 -5.68
C GLY A 541 -15.11 24.09 -6.26
N ARG A 542 -14.31 23.03 -6.09
CA ARG A 542 -14.67 21.67 -6.49
C ARG A 542 -15.85 21.12 -5.67
N LEU A 543 -15.75 21.16 -4.35
CA LEU A 543 -16.79 20.66 -3.44
C LEU A 543 -18.13 21.36 -3.68
N ALA A 544 -18.11 22.68 -3.88
CA ALA A 544 -19.29 23.46 -4.24
C ALA A 544 -19.86 23.06 -5.60
N ARG A 545 -19.02 22.93 -6.64
CA ARG A 545 -19.46 22.52 -7.99
C ARG A 545 -20.13 21.14 -7.97
N GLU A 546 -19.61 20.23 -7.15
CA GLU A 546 -20.10 18.85 -7.05
C GLU A 546 -21.21 18.68 -6.01
N GLN A 547 -21.52 19.72 -5.23
CA GLN A 547 -22.42 19.67 -4.06
C GLN A 547 -22.06 18.50 -3.14
N ALA A 548 -20.76 18.26 -2.97
CA ALA A 548 -20.23 17.11 -2.24
C ALA A 548 -20.15 17.38 -0.73
N ALA A 549 -19.95 16.32 0.05
CA ALA A 549 -19.55 16.41 1.45
C ALA A 549 -18.04 16.17 1.59
N ALA A 550 -17.40 16.92 2.47
CA ALA A 550 -16.01 16.68 2.87
C ALA A 550 -15.94 16.30 4.35
N ILE A 551 -15.34 15.15 4.64
CA ILE A 551 -15.01 14.70 5.99
C ILE A 551 -13.52 14.96 6.19
N TRP A 552 -13.20 15.90 7.07
CA TRP A 552 -11.83 16.28 7.39
C TRP A 552 -11.39 15.66 8.71
N VAL A 553 -10.23 15.00 8.72
CA VAL A 553 -9.70 14.37 9.94
C VAL A 553 -8.53 15.20 10.51
N TYR A 554 -8.64 15.47 11.80
CA TYR A 554 -7.64 16.06 12.68
C TYR A 554 -7.18 17.49 12.34
N ALA A 555 -6.27 17.70 11.41
CA ALA A 555 -5.57 18.99 11.26
C ALA A 555 -5.57 19.54 9.83
N PRO A 556 -6.71 19.53 9.11
CA PRO A 556 -6.74 19.86 7.68
C PRO A 556 -6.31 21.31 7.45
N GLY A 557 -5.29 21.51 6.62
CA GLY A 557 -4.71 22.81 6.29
C GLY A 557 -4.05 23.55 7.44
N TYR A 558 -3.81 22.92 8.60
CA TYR A 558 -3.14 23.56 9.73
C TYR A 558 -1.85 24.28 9.30
N VAL A 559 -1.08 23.66 8.42
CA VAL A 559 0.15 24.20 7.85
C VAL A 559 -0.18 24.92 6.53
N ALA A 560 -0.13 26.25 6.53
CA ALA A 560 -0.20 27.11 5.33
C ALA A 560 1.06 28.02 5.29
N GLU A 561 0.99 29.32 4.99
CA GLU A 561 2.19 30.17 5.16
C GLU A 561 2.79 30.09 6.57
N ASN A 562 1.95 29.80 7.55
CA ASN A 562 2.27 29.56 8.95
C ASN A 562 1.38 28.44 9.51
N ALA A 563 1.78 27.81 10.60
CA ALA A 563 0.99 26.81 11.32
C ALA A 563 0.00 27.48 12.28
N ASP A 564 -1.30 27.38 12.03
CA ASP A 564 -2.34 28.07 12.82
C ASP A 564 -3.70 27.34 12.70
N ALA A 565 -4.44 27.23 13.82
CA ALA A 565 -5.80 26.68 13.84
C ALA A 565 -6.80 27.51 13.01
N LYS A 566 -6.52 28.80 12.79
CA LYS A 566 -7.31 29.62 11.85
C LYS A 566 -7.30 29.09 10.43
N ASN A 567 -6.22 28.40 10.02
CA ASN A 567 -6.20 27.77 8.71
C ASN A 567 -7.17 26.58 8.65
N ILE A 568 -7.27 25.81 9.74
CA ILE A 568 -8.26 24.74 9.88
C ILE A 568 -9.67 25.33 9.78
N ALA A 569 -9.94 26.40 10.54
CA ALA A 569 -11.22 27.10 10.49
C ALA A 569 -11.57 27.58 9.06
N ALA A 570 -10.58 28.10 8.32
CA ALA A 570 -10.77 28.51 6.93
C ALA A 570 -11.02 27.33 5.98
N VAL A 571 -10.48 26.13 6.25
CA VAL A 571 -10.71 24.92 5.44
C VAL A 571 -12.08 24.32 5.73
N THR A 572 -12.44 24.21 7.02
CA THR A 572 -13.65 23.50 7.46
C THR A 572 -14.90 24.39 7.47
N GLY A 573 -14.73 25.71 7.56
CA GLY A 573 -15.83 26.66 7.72
C GLY A 573 -16.42 26.71 9.14
N MET A 574 -15.67 26.27 10.16
CA MET A 574 -16.10 26.23 11.57
C MET A 574 -15.10 27.00 12.47
N ASP A 575 -15.53 27.55 13.62
CA ASP A 575 -14.61 28.14 14.62
C ASP A 575 -13.79 27.04 15.31
N VAL A 576 -12.59 26.79 14.77
CA VAL A 576 -11.64 25.81 15.28
C VAL A 576 -10.53 26.51 16.05
N ARG A 577 -10.28 26.02 17.26
CA ARG A 577 -9.23 26.50 18.16
C ARG A 577 -8.29 25.37 18.59
N GLN A 578 -7.13 25.76 19.08
CA GLN A 578 -6.10 24.86 19.58
C GLN A 578 -6.12 24.84 21.13
N PHE A 579 -5.87 23.68 21.74
CA PHE A 579 -5.59 23.60 23.17
C PHE A 579 -4.22 24.21 23.50
N GLU A 580 -4.11 24.97 24.59
CA GLU A 580 -2.86 25.65 24.99
C GLU A 580 -1.74 24.70 25.41
N ALA A 581 -2.09 23.50 25.85
CA ALA A 581 -1.18 22.46 26.30
C ALA A 581 -1.51 21.12 25.61
N PRO A 582 -0.57 20.17 25.58
CA PRO A 582 -0.85 18.80 25.14
C PRO A 582 -2.11 18.24 25.82
N PHE A 583 -3.00 17.64 25.04
CA PHE A 583 -4.33 17.25 25.48
C PHE A 583 -4.60 15.77 25.26
N GLU A 584 -5.11 15.10 26.29
CA GLU A 584 -5.58 13.71 26.23
C GLU A 584 -6.92 13.65 25.49
N THR A 585 -6.86 13.23 24.23
CA THR A 585 -8.03 13.06 23.35
C THR A 585 -8.92 11.91 23.78
N GLY A 586 -10.07 11.75 23.15
CA GLY A 586 -11.13 10.87 23.60
C GLY A 586 -12.46 11.61 23.57
N SER A 587 -13.34 11.10 22.74
CA SER A 587 -14.58 11.75 22.37
C SER A 587 -15.80 10.95 22.81
N MET A 588 -16.91 11.64 23.00
CA MET A 588 -18.20 11.06 23.36
C MET A 588 -19.24 11.53 22.35
N TYR A 589 -19.90 10.57 21.70
CA TYR A 589 -20.93 10.84 20.72
C TYR A 589 -22.21 11.36 21.40
N LEU A 590 -22.87 12.33 20.79
CA LEU A 590 -23.99 13.06 21.40
C LEU A 590 -25.36 12.57 20.93
N LEU A 591 -25.45 12.06 19.70
CA LEU A 591 -26.72 11.63 19.10
C LEU A 591 -26.97 10.15 19.36
N SER A 592 -28.21 9.71 19.15
CA SER A 592 -28.54 8.28 19.12
C SER A 592 -28.75 7.85 17.67
N GLY A 593 -27.67 7.42 17.05
CA GLY A 593 -27.61 6.92 15.68
C GLY A 593 -27.84 5.42 15.56
N GLN A 594 -27.72 4.90 14.33
CA GLN A 594 -27.86 3.47 14.04
C GLN A 594 -26.57 2.69 14.35
N TYR A 595 -25.42 3.30 14.07
CA TYR A 595 -24.09 2.72 14.25
C TYR A 595 -23.43 3.19 15.53
N MET A 596 -23.75 4.39 16.02
CA MET A 596 -23.27 4.94 17.29
C MET A 596 -24.41 5.35 18.22
N ARG A 597 -24.26 5.08 19.53
CA ARG A 597 -25.24 5.47 20.55
C ARG A 597 -24.83 6.75 21.26
N ALA A 598 -25.82 7.43 21.84
CA ALA A 598 -25.54 8.57 22.71
C ALA A 598 -24.66 8.12 23.89
N GLU A 599 -23.70 8.96 24.24
CA GLU A 599 -22.68 8.71 25.27
C GLU A 599 -21.67 7.60 24.92
N GLU A 600 -21.73 7.02 23.73
CA GLU A 600 -20.72 6.07 23.27
C GLU A 600 -19.39 6.78 23.07
N LYS A 601 -18.32 6.20 23.62
CA LYS A 601 -16.98 6.77 23.59
C LYS A 601 -16.18 6.23 22.42
N PHE A 602 -15.37 7.08 21.82
CA PHE A 602 -14.43 6.73 20.76
C PHE A 602 -13.17 7.59 20.87
N GLY A 603 -12.15 7.30 20.05
CA GLY A 603 -10.84 7.93 20.15
C GLY A 603 -9.85 7.11 21.00
N GLY A 604 -8.57 7.47 20.89
CA GLY A 604 -7.46 6.66 21.43
C GLY A 604 -7.17 6.84 22.91
N GLY A 605 -7.65 7.93 23.54
CA GLY A 605 -7.15 8.30 24.88
C GLY A 605 -5.70 8.81 24.85
N ASP A 606 -5.16 9.05 23.65
CA ASP A 606 -3.77 9.46 23.46
C ASP A 606 -3.61 10.97 23.69
N THR A 607 -2.45 11.37 24.18
CA THR A 607 -2.08 12.79 24.31
C THR A 607 -1.54 13.34 22.98
N TRP A 608 -2.14 14.42 22.48
CA TRP A 608 -1.74 15.08 21.24
C TRP A 608 -1.32 16.53 21.49
N SER A 609 -0.31 16.97 20.73
CA SER A 609 0.18 18.34 20.70
C SER A 609 0.54 18.70 19.26
N PRO A 610 -0.13 19.65 18.60
CA PRO A 610 -1.35 20.32 19.05
C PRO A 610 -2.56 19.36 19.07
N ALA A 611 -3.55 19.70 19.89
CA ALA A 611 -4.91 19.16 19.77
C ALA A 611 -5.86 20.32 19.46
N PHE A 612 -6.96 20.02 18.77
CA PHE A 612 -7.91 21.03 18.28
C PHE A 612 -9.30 20.77 18.84
N TYR A 613 -10.15 21.78 18.83
CA TYR A 613 -11.55 21.66 19.16
C TYR A 613 -12.39 22.68 18.41
N ILE A 614 -13.69 22.41 18.36
CA ILE A 614 -14.68 23.26 17.72
C ILE A 614 -15.37 24.04 18.83
N GLU A 615 -15.43 25.36 18.71
CA GLU A 615 -16.23 26.18 19.62
C GLU A 615 -17.71 26.12 19.26
N PRO A 616 -18.61 26.14 20.26
CA PRO A 616 -20.04 26.17 19.99
C PRO A 616 -20.46 27.45 19.26
N GLU A 617 -21.12 27.30 18.12
CA GLU A 617 -21.77 28.37 17.36
C GLU A 617 -23.19 27.97 16.96
N GLU A 618 -24.08 28.95 16.73
CA GLU A 618 -25.51 28.68 16.45
C GLU A 618 -25.75 27.88 15.16
N GLU A 619 -24.86 28.01 14.18
CA GLU A 619 -24.96 27.38 12.86
C GLU A 619 -24.19 26.04 12.76
N THR A 620 -23.52 25.60 13.84
CA THR A 620 -22.71 24.37 13.85
C THR A 620 -23.39 23.27 14.67
N ASP A 621 -23.70 22.14 14.02
CA ASP A 621 -24.32 20.99 14.69
C ASP A 621 -23.24 20.06 15.27
N PHE A 622 -23.18 19.96 16.59
CA PHE A 622 -22.28 19.02 17.27
C PHE A 622 -22.77 17.59 17.23
N LEU A 623 -21.89 16.70 16.77
CA LEU A 623 -22.10 15.26 16.76
C LEU A 623 -21.36 14.58 17.92
N ALA A 624 -20.24 15.14 18.37
CA ALA A 624 -19.45 14.65 19.50
C ALA A 624 -18.73 15.77 20.25
N GLN A 625 -18.41 15.51 21.52
CA GLN A 625 -17.61 16.40 22.37
C GLN A 625 -16.49 15.62 23.07
N TYR A 626 -15.45 16.31 23.54
CA TYR A 626 -14.38 15.66 24.29
C TYR A 626 -14.84 15.19 25.67
N VAL A 627 -14.39 14.00 26.08
CA VAL A 627 -14.68 13.43 27.40
C VAL A 627 -14.08 14.29 28.51
N ASN A 628 -12.85 14.77 28.30
CA ASN A 628 -12.07 15.55 29.26
C ASN A 628 -12.29 17.07 29.12
N ALA A 629 -13.08 17.52 28.16
CA ALA A 629 -13.46 18.93 27.94
C ALA A 629 -14.88 19.00 27.35
N LYS A 630 -15.89 18.82 28.21
CA LYS A 630 -17.30 18.61 27.79
C LYS A 630 -17.96 19.81 27.10
N ASP A 631 -17.38 20.99 27.19
CA ASP A 631 -17.81 22.21 26.50
C ASP A 631 -17.15 22.37 25.12
N LYS A 632 -16.24 21.47 24.74
CA LYS A 632 -15.45 21.53 23.51
C LYS A 632 -15.87 20.44 22.53
N GLY A 633 -16.33 20.86 21.34
CA GLY A 633 -16.75 19.97 20.27
C GLY A 633 -15.57 19.22 19.66
N SER A 634 -15.76 17.93 19.39
CA SER A 634 -14.75 17.08 18.73
C SER A 634 -15.18 16.56 17.35
N VAL A 635 -16.49 16.53 17.09
CA VAL A 635 -17.03 16.28 15.75
C VAL A 635 -18.23 17.20 15.51
N ALA A 636 -18.24 17.88 14.37
CA ALA A 636 -19.37 18.70 13.96
C ALA A 636 -19.62 18.65 12.45
N ILE A 637 -20.78 19.15 12.04
CA ILE A 637 -21.22 19.27 10.65
C ILE A 637 -21.79 20.67 10.39
N VAL A 638 -21.52 21.22 9.21
CA VAL A 638 -22.11 22.47 8.70
C VAL A 638 -22.34 22.36 7.20
N THR A 639 -23.47 22.90 6.71
CA THR A 639 -23.67 23.10 5.27
C THR A 639 -23.32 24.54 4.93
N LEU A 640 -22.35 24.73 4.03
CA LEU A 640 -21.86 26.05 3.68
C LEU A 640 -22.76 26.73 2.63
N PRO A 641 -22.77 28.08 2.56
CA PRO A 641 -23.62 28.83 1.64
C PRO A 641 -23.45 28.45 0.16
N GLU A 642 -22.29 27.93 -0.22
CA GLU A 642 -21.97 27.45 -1.56
C GLU A 642 -22.58 26.06 -1.89
N GLY A 643 -23.27 25.43 -0.93
CA GLY A 643 -24.08 24.22 -1.11
C GLY A 643 -23.38 22.90 -0.82
N TRP A 644 -22.12 22.91 -0.41
CA TRP A 644 -21.39 21.71 -0.01
C TRP A 644 -21.39 21.54 1.51
N THR A 645 -21.21 20.30 1.98
CA THR A 645 -21.27 19.97 3.41
C THR A 645 -19.88 19.72 3.98
N SER A 646 -19.55 20.36 5.10
CA SER A 646 -18.28 20.16 5.80
C SER A 646 -18.53 19.41 7.10
N VAL A 647 -17.88 18.26 7.26
CA VAL A 647 -17.83 17.46 8.49
C VAL A 647 -16.40 17.51 9.00
N TYR A 648 -16.19 17.96 10.23
CA TYR A 648 -14.87 18.01 10.83
C TYR A 648 -14.79 17.08 12.03
N VAL A 649 -13.80 16.18 11.99
CA VAL A 649 -13.45 15.25 13.07
C VAL A 649 -12.12 15.71 13.66
N ALA A 650 -12.17 16.52 14.73
CA ALA A 650 -10.97 17.02 15.41
C ALA A 650 -10.20 15.91 16.15
N GLU A 651 -10.88 14.80 16.46
CA GLU A 651 -10.30 13.59 17.03
C GLU A 651 -9.38 12.88 16.01
N PRO A 652 -8.09 12.63 16.32
CA PRO A 652 -7.18 11.91 15.42
C PRO A 652 -7.56 10.45 15.12
N GLY A 653 -8.48 9.86 15.88
CA GLY A 653 -8.96 8.50 15.68
C GLY A 653 -10.31 8.42 14.96
N LEU A 654 -10.32 7.99 13.70
CA LEU A 654 -11.54 7.66 12.97
C LEU A 654 -11.90 6.18 13.17
N THR A 655 -13.09 5.92 13.73
CA THR A 655 -13.59 4.54 13.90
C THR A 655 -14.55 4.15 12.78
N PRO A 656 -14.66 2.85 12.44
CA PRO A 656 -15.68 2.39 11.48
C PRO A 656 -17.11 2.80 11.89
N ALA A 657 -17.42 2.76 13.19
CA ALA A 657 -18.73 3.13 13.71
C ALA A 657 -19.06 4.60 13.44
N LEU A 658 -18.12 5.50 13.76
CA LEU A 658 -18.27 6.93 13.50
C LEU A 658 -18.42 7.19 12.00
N LEU A 659 -17.57 6.58 11.17
CA LEU A 659 -17.61 6.80 9.73
C LEU A 659 -18.95 6.32 9.12
N CYS A 660 -19.46 5.15 9.51
CA CYS A 660 -20.79 4.70 9.08
C CYS A 660 -21.89 5.67 9.52
N GLU A 661 -21.82 6.20 10.74
CA GLU A 661 -22.81 7.15 11.24
C GLU A 661 -22.77 8.47 10.47
N LEU A 662 -21.57 8.99 10.17
CA LEU A 662 -21.41 10.19 9.33
C LEU A 662 -21.98 9.97 7.93
N LEU A 663 -21.69 8.82 7.30
CA LEU A 663 -22.24 8.48 5.99
C LEU A 663 -23.77 8.34 6.01
N GLN A 664 -24.33 7.81 7.11
CA GLN A 664 -25.77 7.72 7.32
C GLN A 664 -26.44 9.11 7.48
N ILE A 665 -25.80 10.04 8.21
CA ILE A 665 -26.23 11.44 8.33
C ILE A 665 -26.18 12.14 6.97
N LEU A 666 -25.16 11.85 6.16
CA LEU A 666 -25.01 12.34 4.79
C LEU A 666 -25.90 11.59 3.78
N GLU A 667 -26.83 10.77 4.24
CA GLU A 667 -27.81 10.01 3.43
C GLU A 667 -27.19 9.10 2.37
N GLN A 668 -25.97 8.60 2.62
CA GLN A 668 -25.27 7.72 1.68
C GLN A 668 -25.71 6.27 1.81
N HIS A 669 -25.71 5.56 0.68
CA HIS A 669 -26.05 4.14 0.65
C HIS A 669 -24.94 3.28 1.26
N ILE A 670 -25.27 2.56 2.34
CA ILE A 670 -24.41 1.56 3.00
C ILE A 670 -24.96 0.15 2.70
N TYR A 671 -24.11 -0.74 2.20
CA TYR A 671 -24.49 -2.11 1.83
C TYR A 671 -24.85 -2.95 3.06
N THR A 672 -24.05 -2.86 4.12
CA THR A 672 -24.22 -3.67 5.32
C THR A 672 -24.87 -2.85 6.43
N THR A 673 -26.15 -3.11 6.70
CA THR A 673 -26.84 -2.45 7.82
C THR A 673 -26.95 -3.39 9.03
N PRO A 674 -26.85 -2.86 10.25
CA PRO A 674 -27.07 -3.64 11.46
C PRO A 674 -28.54 -4.10 11.53
N VAL A 675 -28.75 -5.41 11.63
CA VAL A 675 -30.07 -6.00 11.94
C VAL A 675 -30.15 -6.35 13.42
N GLU A 676 -29.24 -7.18 13.90
CA GLU A 676 -29.16 -7.61 15.31
C GLU A 676 -28.00 -6.91 16.05
N ARG A 677 -26.90 -6.67 15.33
CA ARG A 677 -25.67 -6.06 15.82
C ARG A 677 -24.95 -5.38 14.64
N SER A 678 -24.21 -4.31 14.92
CA SER A 678 -23.28 -3.71 13.96
C SER A 678 -22.05 -4.59 13.80
N TYR A 679 -21.85 -5.06 12.58
CA TYR A 679 -20.65 -5.76 12.15
C TYR A 679 -19.92 -4.85 11.16
N PHE A 680 -18.67 -4.53 11.47
CA PHE A 680 -17.80 -3.70 10.64
C PHE A 680 -16.92 -4.63 9.81
N ASP A 681 -17.54 -5.39 8.91
CA ASP A 681 -16.84 -6.32 8.02
C ASP A 681 -16.10 -5.56 6.92
N ALA A 682 -15.06 -6.15 6.35
CA ALA A 682 -14.41 -5.54 5.20
C ALA A 682 -15.30 -5.72 3.96
N LEU A 683 -15.56 -4.62 3.24
CA LEU A 683 -16.33 -4.60 2.01
C LEU A 683 -15.49 -4.05 0.86
N PHE A 684 -15.43 -4.79 -0.25
CA PHE A 684 -14.86 -4.34 -1.51
C PHE A 684 -15.96 -4.28 -2.55
N ALA A 685 -16.39 -3.07 -2.92
CA ALA A 685 -17.52 -2.86 -3.81
C ALA A 685 -17.17 -1.89 -4.95
N ARG A 686 -17.33 -2.37 -6.18
CA ARG A 686 -16.99 -1.70 -7.44
C ARG A 686 -17.85 -2.27 -8.56
N ASP A 687 -18.32 -1.42 -9.46
CA ASP A 687 -19.12 -1.83 -10.62
C ASP A 687 -20.28 -2.78 -10.24
N ASP A 688 -20.26 -4.02 -10.76
CA ASP A 688 -21.20 -5.09 -10.46
C ASP A 688 -20.73 -6.05 -9.37
N ILE A 689 -19.55 -5.85 -8.77
CA ILE A 689 -18.98 -6.69 -7.72
C ILE A 689 -19.20 -6.08 -6.33
N VAL A 690 -19.66 -6.91 -5.40
CA VAL A 690 -19.77 -6.62 -3.97
C VAL A 690 -19.18 -7.80 -3.21
N ALA A 691 -17.97 -7.65 -2.68
CA ALA A 691 -17.34 -8.67 -1.87
C ALA A 691 -17.33 -8.29 -0.39
N LEU A 692 -17.63 -9.27 0.46
CA LEU A 692 -17.67 -9.13 1.92
C LEU A 692 -16.77 -10.17 2.56
N HIS A 693 -15.92 -9.74 3.49
CA HIS A 693 -15.10 -10.60 4.33
C HIS A 693 -15.48 -10.42 5.79
N ALA A 694 -16.07 -11.46 6.37
CA ALA A 694 -16.72 -11.37 7.67
C ALA A 694 -15.70 -11.29 8.82
N SER A 695 -15.79 -10.25 9.65
CA SER A 695 -14.99 -10.13 10.88
C SER A 695 -15.38 -11.17 11.94
N HIS A 696 -16.65 -11.57 11.96
CA HIS A 696 -17.24 -12.47 12.94
C HIS A 696 -18.37 -13.28 12.31
N ALA A 697 -18.61 -14.49 12.83
CA ALA A 697 -19.80 -15.27 12.44
C ALA A 697 -21.11 -14.53 12.76
N GLY A 698 -22.13 -14.74 11.91
CA GLY A 698 -23.46 -14.20 12.11
C GLY A 698 -24.22 -14.03 10.80
N LYS A 699 -25.39 -13.40 10.86
CA LYS A 699 -26.18 -13.07 9.68
C LYS A 699 -25.90 -11.62 9.27
N ARG A 700 -25.72 -11.37 7.98
CA ARG A 700 -25.59 -10.03 7.39
C ARG A 700 -26.78 -9.75 6.49
N ALA A 701 -27.41 -8.60 6.67
CA ALA A 701 -28.28 -8.05 5.66
C ALA A 701 -27.42 -7.20 4.73
N VAL A 702 -27.43 -7.55 3.44
CA VAL A 702 -26.75 -6.80 2.39
C VAL A 702 -27.80 -6.16 1.50
N TYR A 703 -27.81 -4.84 1.45
CA TYR A 703 -28.71 -4.01 0.65
C TYR A 703 -27.97 -3.49 -0.58
N PHE A 704 -28.62 -3.48 -1.74
CA PHE A 704 -27.96 -3.10 -3.01
C PHE A 704 -28.42 -1.76 -3.57
N GLY A 705 -29.28 -1.04 -2.84
CA GLY A 705 -29.81 0.27 -3.25
C GLY A 705 -30.83 0.21 -4.40
N GLY A 706 -31.31 -0.98 -4.75
CA GLY A 706 -32.26 -1.24 -5.83
C GLY A 706 -32.45 -2.73 -6.05
N PHE A 707 -33.35 -3.13 -6.94
CA PHE A 707 -33.58 -4.54 -7.25
C PHE A 707 -32.57 -5.08 -8.28
N TYR A 708 -31.88 -6.16 -7.93
CA TYR A 708 -30.90 -6.81 -8.80
C TYR A 708 -31.08 -8.33 -8.79
N ASP A 709 -30.58 -8.97 -9.85
CA ASP A 709 -30.26 -10.40 -9.83
C ASP A 709 -28.85 -10.56 -9.26
N ILE A 710 -28.72 -11.31 -8.17
CA ILE A 710 -27.47 -11.47 -7.42
C ILE A 710 -27.00 -12.90 -7.53
N GLN A 711 -25.71 -13.11 -7.80
CA GLN A 711 -25.07 -14.42 -7.82
C GLN A 711 -23.82 -14.42 -6.94
N ASP A 712 -23.62 -15.47 -6.16
CA ASP A 712 -22.33 -15.70 -5.50
C ASP A 712 -21.35 -16.33 -6.51
N LEU A 713 -20.19 -15.71 -6.71
CA LEU A 713 -19.19 -16.17 -7.66
C LEU A 713 -18.34 -17.31 -7.11
N LEU A 714 -18.22 -17.43 -5.78
CA LEU A 714 -17.51 -18.53 -5.13
C LEU A 714 -18.40 -19.78 -5.01
N ASP A 715 -19.73 -19.60 -4.95
CA ASP A 715 -20.72 -20.68 -5.06
C ASP A 715 -21.83 -20.31 -6.06
N PRO A 716 -21.64 -20.61 -7.36
CA PRO A 716 -22.60 -20.26 -8.41
C PRO A 716 -24.00 -20.88 -8.25
N SER A 717 -24.17 -21.86 -7.36
CA SER A 717 -25.48 -22.44 -7.03
C SER A 717 -26.35 -21.51 -6.17
N LEU A 718 -25.72 -20.54 -5.50
CA LEU A 718 -26.39 -19.52 -4.69
C LEU A 718 -26.67 -18.30 -5.56
N GLY A 719 -27.96 -18.03 -5.76
CA GLY A 719 -28.44 -16.87 -6.49
C GLY A 719 -29.77 -16.35 -5.94
N TRP A 720 -29.98 -15.05 -6.08
CA TRP A 720 -31.17 -14.36 -5.62
C TRP A 720 -31.69 -13.46 -6.74
N LEU A 721 -32.86 -13.79 -7.27
CA LEU A 721 -33.47 -13.04 -8.37
C LEU A 721 -34.31 -11.88 -7.84
N GLN A 722 -34.19 -10.73 -8.49
CA GLN A 722 -34.98 -9.52 -8.24
C GLN A 722 -35.05 -9.17 -6.75
N LYS A 723 -33.90 -9.08 -6.08
CA LYS A 723 -33.80 -8.72 -4.67
C LYS A 723 -33.18 -7.35 -4.49
N GLU A 724 -33.75 -6.60 -3.57
CA GLU A 724 -33.18 -5.35 -3.06
C GLU A 724 -32.18 -5.58 -1.92
N SER A 725 -32.36 -6.70 -1.21
CA SER A 725 -31.50 -7.13 -0.11
C SER A 725 -31.49 -8.64 0.02
N ILE A 726 -30.40 -9.16 0.59
CA ILE A 726 -30.24 -10.57 0.90
C ILE A 726 -29.77 -10.75 2.34
N MET A 727 -30.12 -11.89 2.93
CA MET A 727 -29.59 -12.31 4.23
C MET A 727 -28.52 -13.39 4.01
N LEU A 728 -27.28 -13.08 4.38
CA LEU A 728 -26.13 -13.97 4.26
C LEU A 728 -25.72 -14.50 5.64
N PRO A 729 -25.87 -15.80 5.92
CA PRO A 729 -25.18 -16.42 7.04
C PRO A 729 -23.69 -16.58 6.68
N VAL A 730 -22.82 -16.05 7.53
CA VAL A 730 -21.36 -16.10 7.34
C VAL A 730 -20.66 -16.63 8.60
N ARG A 731 -19.55 -17.33 8.44
CA ARG A 731 -18.61 -17.72 9.49
C ARG A 731 -17.59 -16.60 9.73
N THR A 732 -16.87 -16.66 10.85
CA THR A 732 -15.74 -15.76 11.09
C THR A 732 -14.70 -15.95 9.99
N GLY A 733 -14.29 -14.86 9.37
CA GLY A 733 -13.33 -14.85 8.27
C GLY A 733 -13.89 -15.28 6.93
N GLU A 734 -15.16 -15.63 6.80
CA GLU A 734 -15.69 -16.12 5.54
C GLU A 734 -15.78 -15.01 4.48
N THR A 735 -15.27 -15.28 3.28
CA THR A 735 -15.35 -14.39 2.12
C THR A 735 -16.51 -14.80 1.22
N ARG A 736 -17.25 -13.79 0.74
CA ARG A 736 -18.31 -13.91 -0.26
C ARG A 736 -18.08 -12.89 -1.36
N ILE A 737 -18.17 -13.30 -2.62
CA ILE A 737 -18.03 -12.40 -3.77
C ILE A 737 -19.36 -12.44 -4.51
N LEU A 738 -20.13 -11.37 -4.38
CA LEU A 738 -21.44 -11.25 -4.99
C LEU A 738 -21.32 -10.43 -6.27
N ARG A 739 -22.03 -10.87 -7.30
CA ARG A 739 -22.24 -10.08 -8.51
C ARG A 739 -23.68 -9.65 -8.61
N ARG A 740 -23.92 -8.36 -8.84
CA ARG A 740 -25.26 -7.78 -9.06
C ARG A 740 -25.47 -7.49 -10.54
N LYS A 741 -26.56 -7.96 -11.13
CA LYS A 741 -26.97 -7.64 -12.50
C LYS A 741 -28.29 -6.85 -12.45
N PRO A 742 -28.41 -5.73 -13.18
CA PRO A 742 -29.68 -5.03 -13.30
C PRO A 742 -30.75 -5.97 -13.87
N ILE A 743 -31.99 -5.82 -13.40
CA ILE A 743 -33.12 -6.57 -13.97
C ILE A 743 -33.28 -6.13 -15.43
N GLN A 744 -33.11 -7.05 -16.38
CA GLN A 744 -33.45 -6.76 -17.77
C GLN A 744 -34.94 -6.44 -17.84
N ALA A 745 -35.28 -5.19 -18.17
CA ALA A 745 -36.65 -4.83 -18.49
C ALA A 745 -37.06 -5.68 -19.69
N GLY A 746 -37.93 -6.67 -19.47
CA GLY A 746 -38.46 -7.49 -20.56
C GLY A 746 -39.03 -6.57 -21.63
N ALA A 747 -38.60 -6.76 -22.88
CA ALA A 747 -39.24 -6.17 -24.03
C ALA A 747 -40.71 -6.63 -24.03
N GLY A 748 -41.58 -5.78 -23.50
CA GLY A 748 -43.02 -5.98 -23.44
C GLY A 748 -43.68 -5.77 -24.79
#